data_AF-A0A7X2D4X1-F1
#
_entry.id   AF-A0A7X2D4X1-F1
#
_cell.length_a   1.000
_cell.length_b   1.000
_cell.length_c   1.000
_cell.angle_alpha   90.00
_cell.angle_beta   90.00
_cell.angle_gamma   90.00
#
_symmetry.space_group_name_H-M   'P 1'
#
loop_
_entity.id
_entity.type
_entity.pdbx_description
1 polymer ?
#
loop_
_entity_poly.entity_id
_entity_poly.type
_entity_poly.pdbx_seq_one_letter_code
_entity_poly.pdbx_strand_id
1 'polypeptide(L)'
;MTGLHRSTTSGLRLSRRRPTARTALRALVVAGLLLGGLGGVAPALAAPEVVATAHDGYGRMVFRWDDPVRYTVEIQSGNLVAEFDAPVPADVALVPSRLDAYVDTVRVSGDRRTVTLPLKDDFRLKVFTLGGGVVIDLLGGPELAAPAPTPRDTTDSAPAPATSAPAAVRVRTGNHDTFQRIVFDWPRSVGHEMTRDGTRLTLRFDQPARLGVDAILSDLPDGFTDLGTQSGDGSSVFQMTVPEGANARTFESGPKVVLDVTLPDDPPAPAVPPQDSAEAPAQAAPEAEAEAEPETEAETGAETAPREETPPPGADAADTDAPVDTGLAPDEREIPVDAPATEPATEPEPEPGAAPEDTAPQTNTDPADTSDVMPEERPEVLPAALTDAPDDGGAPEDGGAPDDSAMTEDAGDGAEDVAPPSPPTSGSFVSLGFPWDQPTAGAVFRRAGYLWVVFDRFQEVDLDLLRRSGRGVVRTIEQVRVGPNSTLVRMTTAPGYNPSLRRDGLLWVVDLMQQPLRPERPIEVEPQLQSPVGSRLLLPVVEGGRVVPVRDPELGDQFFVLPLIQLGHGVYPARSFPEVTLPVTAQGVVVIPHSDRIEMRSSRSGAEIAAADGGLTLSEEDTRLQTLSTLGEGALKQIFDVPGWRREDDTMSFHEVLQDLQYAVAVAPESRRGQARLELARYYFANGYAPEALGVLRAIGEEQVEMVNTAAFRALRGATNFLMHRNGEAVDDLGHPSLIDVDEAAFWRAAAQSRLGHAGLQASVLEATGGVLETYPPDLRIPLSLVAAEAAIEAGDDLAANTFLEAARDPEFNTTHDEAAIKYLEGNLLASTGAFEAAMAAWREAEIGQSRFHAARATKARLDMEYDLDLIGADELIAGLEGLRFAWRGGDFEYDLLRELGDLYLQEGRYGDSLRNLRLAASYFQERPGVEELTETMRQVFDTLFLDGAANDMPPLKAIALFDEFRELTPTGNKGDEMIRRLADRLVSVDLLDPAAGLLERQIRYRLRGLERTRVGARLALVYLLNRQPGNALEALDKTRFAPLPERLERQRRHLRARALADTDDVPAAIALLENDSSEDARVLRAEIHWRDRNWAQAAQALAELVPAPPPGDAELPEKDAFRLIDWATALTLAGDETAVSLLRERYFDVLEGTPFQDAFDLVTATPEAGLIDIGSVGGKIRQAEKFRSYLTAYRDRLREDRLSAIN
;
A
#
# COMPACT_ATOMS: atom_id res chain seq x y z
N MET A 1 34.20 44.85 55.76
CA MET A 1 35.19 44.86 56.87
C MET A 1 35.46 43.41 57.29
N THR A 2 36.65 43.10 57.84
CA THR A 2 37.00 41.91 58.70
C THR A 2 36.51 40.51 58.27
N GLY A 3 37.35 39.48 58.04
CA GLY A 3 38.82 39.31 58.10
C GLY A 3 39.21 37.91 57.53
N LEU A 4 40.42 37.69 56.97
CA LEU A 4 41.70 37.33 57.63
C LEU A 4 41.72 35.87 58.19
N HIS A 5 42.73 34.99 57.98
CA HIS A 5 44.09 35.15 57.43
C HIS A 5 44.86 33.79 57.19
N ARG A 6 45.80 33.71 56.21
CA ARG A 6 46.99 32.78 56.07
C ARG A 6 46.71 31.26 55.82
N SER A 7 47.42 30.46 55.00
CA SER A 7 48.84 30.27 54.58
C SER A 7 49.71 29.54 55.64
N THR A 8 50.63 28.59 55.34
CA THR A 8 51.77 28.64 54.37
C THR A 8 52.51 27.27 54.21
N THR A 9 53.26 27.04 53.11
CA THR A 9 54.36 26.04 52.87
C THR A 9 54.02 24.52 52.84
N SER A 10 54.58 23.63 51.98
CA SER A 10 55.77 23.61 51.07
C SER A 10 55.45 22.76 49.78
N GLY A 11 56.32 22.43 48.80
CA GLY A 11 57.79 22.49 48.63
C GLY A 11 58.31 22.12 47.21
N LEU A 12 59.49 21.47 47.10
CA LEU A 12 60.26 21.14 45.85
C LEU A 12 61.01 19.78 46.02
N ARG A 13 61.58 19.04 45.03
CA ARG A 13 61.49 18.86 43.55
C ARG A 13 62.37 17.64 43.13
N LEU A 14 62.11 17.01 41.96
CA LEU A 14 63.03 16.16 41.14
C LEU A 14 63.53 14.81 41.76
N SER A 15 63.85 13.73 41.02
CA SER A 15 64.57 13.62 39.73
C SER A 15 64.31 12.29 38.94
N ARG A 16 65.23 11.84 38.06
CA ARG A 16 65.05 10.83 36.97
C ARG A 16 65.90 9.54 37.15
N ARG A 17 65.45 8.37 36.65
CA ARG A 17 66.13 7.50 35.62
C ARG A 17 65.49 6.09 35.40
N ARG A 18 65.93 5.39 34.32
CA ARG A 18 65.51 4.05 33.83
C ARG A 18 66.28 2.89 34.52
N PRO A 19 65.79 1.63 34.45
CA PRO A 19 66.23 0.62 33.44
C PRO A 19 65.04 0.02 32.62
N THR A 20 65.12 -0.79 31.55
CA THR A 20 66.17 -1.42 30.68
C THR A 20 66.54 -2.93 30.80
N ALA A 21 65.60 -3.81 30.41
CA ALA A 21 65.77 -5.02 29.56
C ALA A 21 66.39 -6.36 30.06
N ARG A 22 65.95 -7.46 29.39
CA ARG A 22 66.36 -8.91 29.48
C ARG A 22 65.91 -9.62 30.77
N THR A 23 65.43 -10.87 30.82
CA THR A 23 65.20 -12.02 29.87
C THR A 23 64.02 -12.84 30.45
N ALA A 24 63.07 -13.50 29.76
CA ALA A 24 62.94 -14.08 28.42
C ALA A 24 63.53 -15.50 28.21
N LEU A 25 62.78 -16.56 28.58
CA LEU A 25 62.79 -17.88 27.90
C LEU A 25 61.60 -18.82 28.29
N ARG A 26 60.71 -19.13 27.31
CA ARG A 26 59.81 -20.33 27.14
C ARG A 26 58.86 -20.76 28.30
N ALA A 27 57.65 -21.29 28.07
CA ALA A 27 56.88 -21.60 26.84
C ALA A 27 55.49 -20.90 26.89
N LEU A 28 54.75 -20.54 25.82
CA LEU A 28 54.61 -20.97 24.41
C LEU A 28 53.54 -22.08 24.18
N VAL A 29 52.57 -21.77 23.31
CA VAL A 29 51.38 -22.53 22.82
C VAL A 29 50.15 -22.62 23.77
N VAL A 30 49.06 -21.95 23.38
CA VAL A 30 47.66 -22.45 23.21
C VAL A 30 46.67 -21.29 23.30
N ALA A 31 46.66 -20.51 24.39
CA ALA A 31 45.66 -19.47 24.63
C ALA A 31 46.03 -18.14 23.92
N GLY A 32 45.43 -17.86 22.76
CA GLY A 32 45.80 -16.71 21.94
C GLY A 32 44.82 -16.31 20.84
N LEU A 33 43.51 -16.45 21.06
CA LEU A 33 42.46 -15.95 20.17
C LEU A 33 41.12 -15.85 20.91
N LEU A 34 40.82 -14.68 21.50
CA LEU A 34 39.48 -14.13 21.82
C LEU A 34 39.64 -12.81 22.61
N LEU A 35 39.03 -11.73 22.09
CA LEU A 35 38.88 -10.36 22.64
C LEU A 35 40.13 -9.61 23.13
N GLY A 36 40.41 -8.45 22.51
CA GLY A 36 41.29 -7.44 23.13
C GLY A 36 41.81 -6.32 22.23
N GLY A 37 41.03 -5.22 22.09
CA GLY A 37 41.59 -3.88 21.84
C GLY A 37 41.29 -3.22 20.50
N LEU A 38 40.65 -2.05 20.57
CA LEU A 38 40.53 -1.09 19.48
C LEU A 38 41.91 -0.60 19.00
N GLY A 39 42.05 -0.39 17.70
CA GLY A 39 43.20 0.25 17.06
C GLY A 39 42.99 0.34 15.55
N GLY A 40 43.08 1.55 14.98
CA GLY A 40 42.73 1.78 13.58
C GLY A 40 43.64 1.04 12.59
N VAL A 41 43.02 0.43 11.58
CA VAL A 41 43.67 -0.13 10.40
C VAL A 41 42.93 0.42 9.18
N ALA A 42 43.67 0.78 8.13
CA ALA A 42 43.10 1.21 6.85
C ALA A 42 42.21 0.08 6.24
N PRO A 43 41.27 0.40 5.32
CA PRO A 43 40.52 -0.63 4.61
C PRO A 43 41.50 -1.61 3.94
N ALA A 44 41.46 -2.86 4.37
CA ALA A 44 42.12 -3.94 3.65
C ALA A 44 41.31 -4.19 2.38
N LEU A 45 41.99 -4.21 1.22
CA LEU A 45 41.39 -4.65 -0.04
C LEU A 45 40.75 -6.02 0.17
N ALA A 46 39.47 -6.15 -0.20
CA ALA A 46 38.77 -7.42 -0.09
C ALA A 46 39.39 -8.41 -1.07
N ALA A 47 39.57 -9.66 -0.67
CA ALA A 47 39.95 -10.67 -1.64
C ALA A 47 38.76 -10.91 -2.61
N PRO A 48 39.01 -11.15 -3.91
CA PRO A 48 38.01 -11.71 -4.80
C PRO A 48 37.39 -12.96 -4.16
N GLU A 49 36.06 -13.09 -4.18
CA GLU A 49 35.30 -14.16 -3.51
C GLU A 49 34.25 -14.76 -4.47
N VAL A 50 34.02 -16.08 -4.37
CA VAL A 50 32.81 -16.71 -4.94
C VAL A 50 31.88 -17.15 -3.81
N VAL A 51 30.72 -16.51 -3.73
CA VAL A 51 29.59 -16.97 -2.92
C VAL A 51 28.69 -17.81 -3.82
N ALA A 52 28.15 -18.91 -3.29
CA ALA A 52 27.17 -19.72 -4.00
C ALA A 52 26.18 -20.27 -2.97
N THR A 53 24.88 -20.16 -3.26
CA THR A 53 23.81 -20.41 -2.30
C THR A 53 22.61 -20.99 -3.05
N ALA A 54 22.12 -22.15 -2.61
CA ALA A 54 20.83 -22.64 -3.03
C ALA A 54 19.73 -21.81 -2.34
N HIS A 55 18.80 -21.28 -3.11
CA HIS A 55 17.55 -20.69 -2.68
C HIS A 55 16.39 -21.59 -3.10
N ASP A 56 15.18 -21.26 -2.66
CA ASP A 56 14.00 -22.03 -3.04
C ASP A 56 13.68 -21.81 -4.52
N GLY A 57 13.61 -22.90 -5.29
CA GLY A 57 13.40 -22.85 -6.76
C GLY A 57 14.57 -22.32 -7.62
N TYR A 58 15.67 -21.82 -7.04
CA TYR A 58 16.84 -21.38 -7.81
C TYR A 58 18.20 -21.47 -7.09
N GLY A 59 19.27 -21.68 -7.86
CA GLY A 59 20.66 -21.70 -7.37
C GLY A 59 21.41 -20.44 -7.79
N ARG A 60 21.88 -19.63 -6.84
CA ARG A 60 22.60 -18.37 -7.09
C ARG A 60 24.11 -18.53 -6.91
N MET A 61 24.88 -17.98 -7.84
CA MET A 61 26.33 -17.78 -7.73
C MET A 61 26.68 -16.30 -7.86
N VAL A 62 27.58 -15.81 -7.04
CA VAL A 62 28.09 -14.43 -7.09
C VAL A 62 29.61 -14.47 -7.11
N PHE A 63 30.19 -13.99 -8.22
CA PHE A 63 31.63 -13.84 -8.40
C PHE A 63 32.00 -12.38 -8.18
N ARG A 64 32.92 -12.07 -7.27
CA ARG A 64 33.30 -10.68 -6.92
C ARG A 64 34.76 -10.38 -7.24
N TRP A 65 35.02 -9.17 -7.71
CA TRP A 65 36.35 -8.59 -7.94
C TRP A 65 36.42 -7.14 -7.39
N ASP A 66 37.63 -6.60 -7.24
CA ASP A 66 37.84 -5.19 -6.86
C ASP A 66 37.46 -4.21 -8.00
N ASP A 67 37.69 -4.61 -9.25
CA ASP A 67 37.36 -3.88 -10.47
C ASP A 67 36.24 -4.61 -11.25
N PRO A 68 35.32 -3.90 -11.94
CA PRO A 68 34.32 -4.53 -12.81
C PRO A 68 34.97 -5.33 -13.97
N VAL A 69 34.44 -6.53 -14.23
CA VAL A 69 34.94 -7.45 -15.26
C VAL A 69 33.95 -7.59 -16.41
N ARG A 70 34.45 -7.80 -17.64
CA ARG A 70 33.61 -8.24 -18.76
C ARG A 70 33.47 -9.74 -18.72
N TYR A 71 32.28 -10.23 -19.07
CA TYR A 71 31.96 -11.65 -19.02
C TYR A 71 31.13 -12.11 -20.22
N THR A 72 31.11 -13.42 -20.44
CA THR A 72 30.14 -14.12 -21.29
C THR A 72 29.72 -15.38 -20.55
N VAL A 73 28.41 -15.57 -20.37
CA VAL A 73 27.85 -16.70 -19.61
C VAL A 73 26.71 -17.32 -20.41
N GLU A 74 26.80 -18.62 -20.70
CA GLU A 74 25.88 -19.35 -21.56
C GLU A 74 25.78 -20.83 -21.17
N ILE A 75 24.69 -21.50 -21.57
CA ILE A 75 24.55 -22.96 -21.41
C ILE A 75 24.79 -23.62 -22.77
N GLN A 76 25.89 -24.37 -22.88
CA GLN A 76 26.22 -25.16 -24.06
C GLN A 76 26.23 -26.66 -23.74
N SER A 77 25.39 -27.44 -24.42
CA SER A 77 25.35 -28.91 -24.34
C SER A 77 25.30 -29.46 -22.89
N GLY A 78 24.42 -28.90 -22.04
CA GLY A 78 24.29 -29.28 -20.63
C GLY A 78 25.42 -28.79 -19.71
N ASN A 79 26.27 -27.87 -20.17
CA ASN A 79 27.29 -27.24 -19.35
C ASN A 79 27.07 -25.73 -19.33
N LEU A 80 27.01 -25.13 -18.13
CA LEU A 80 27.17 -23.70 -17.98
C LEU A 80 28.64 -23.34 -18.21
N VAL A 81 28.90 -22.46 -19.17
CA VAL A 81 30.21 -21.90 -19.48
C VAL A 81 30.18 -20.42 -19.11
N ALA A 82 31.13 -19.99 -18.28
CA ALA A 82 31.30 -18.61 -17.85
C ALA A 82 32.75 -18.17 -18.10
N GLU A 83 32.96 -17.26 -19.05
CA GLU A 83 34.26 -16.66 -19.35
C GLU A 83 34.31 -15.22 -18.82
N PHE A 84 35.44 -14.83 -18.23
CA PHE A 84 35.67 -13.53 -17.60
C PHE A 84 37.01 -12.94 -18.06
N ASP A 85 37.10 -11.63 -18.28
CA ASP A 85 38.38 -11.01 -18.66
C ASP A 85 39.38 -10.81 -17.50
N ALA A 86 38.97 -11.13 -16.26
CA ALA A 86 39.85 -11.30 -15.10
C ALA A 86 39.84 -12.74 -14.54
N PRO A 87 40.91 -13.20 -13.85
CA PRO A 87 40.96 -14.52 -13.22
C PRO A 87 39.87 -14.69 -12.13
N VAL A 88 39.16 -15.82 -12.12
CA VAL A 88 38.14 -16.11 -11.11
C VAL A 88 38.74 -16.41 -9.73
N PRO A 89 38.03 -16.13 -8.62
CA PRO A 89 38.53 -16.35 -7.26
C PRO A 89 38.82 -17.81 -6.92
N ALA A 90 39.66 -18.05 -5.91
CA ALA A 90 40.09 -19.39 -5.49
C ALA A 90 38.89 -20.32 -5.16
N ASP A 91 37.89 -19.76 -4.48
CA ASP A 91 36.76 -20.48 -3.89
C ASP A 91 35.68 -20.94 -4.88
N VAL A 92 35.86 -20.66 -6.18
CA VAL A 92 35.04 -21.26 -7.25
C VAL A 92 35.04 -22.80 -7.18
N ALA A 93 36.10 -23.40 -6.62
CA ALA A 93 36.19 -24.83 -6.35
C ALA A 93 35.11 -25.37 -5.39
N LEU A 94 34.51 -24.51 -4.57
CA LEU A 94 33.47 -24.87 -3.60
C LEU A 94 32.06 -24.87 -4.21
N VAL A 95 31.85 -24.29 -5.40
CA VAL A 95 30.52 -24.13 -6.02
C VAL A 95 29.73 -25.47 -6.08
N PRO A 96 30.30 -26.62 -6.53
CA PRO A 96 29.56 -27.88 -6.56
C PRO A 96 29.20 -28.48 -5.19
N SER A 97 29.79 -27.96 -4.10
CA SER A 97 29.45 -28.34 -2.72
C SER A 97 28.41 -27.43 -2.06
N ARG A 98 28.08 -26.30 -2.69
CA ARG A 98 27.06 -25.34 -2.22
C ARG A 98 25.81 -25.30 -3.11
N LEU A 99 25.92 -25.79 -4.35
CA LEU A 99 24.86 -25.93 -5.35
C LEU A 99 24.82 -27.37 -5.89
N ASP A 100 24.95 -28.36 -5.01
CA ASP A 100 25.01 -29.78 -5.37
C ASP A 100 23.72 -30.29 -6.06
N ALA A 101 22.58 -29.66 -5.81
CA ALA A 101 21.34 -29.92 -6.55
C ALA A 101 21.36 -29.45 -8.02
N TYR A 102 22.24 -28.51 -8.37
CA TYR A 102 22.23 -27.82 -9.68
C TYR A 102 23.42 -28.20 -10.57
N VAL A 103 24.61 -28.36 -9.98
CA VAL A 103 25.88 -28.60 -10.71
C VAL A 103 26.62 -29.83 -10.20
N ASP A 104 27.26 -30.57 -11.09
CA ASP A 104 27.98 -31.80 -10.76
C ASP A 104 29.43 -31.56 -10.33
N THR A 105 30.18 -30.84 -11.16
CA THR A 105 31.61 -30.57 -10.96
C THR A 105 31.95 -29.17 -11.47
N VAL A 106 33.14 -28.68 -11.14
CA VAL A 106 33.66 -27.42 -11.68
C VAL A 106 35.01 -27.65 -12.35
N ARG A 107 35.15 -27.15 -13.58
CA ARG A 107 36.41 -27.10 -14.32
C ARG A 107 36.78 -25.65 -14.52
N VAL A 108 38.05 -25.32 -14.34
CA VAL A 108 38.59 -23.96 -14.48
C VAL A 108 39.73 -24.00 -15.48
N SER A 109 39.80 -23.04 -16.39
CA SER A 109 40.86 -22.94 -17.40
C SER A 109 42.25 -22.72 -16.77
N GLY A 110 43.31 -22.99 -17.54
CA GLY A 110 44.69 -22.86 -17.06
C GLY A 110 45.12 -21.43 -16.71
N ASP A 111 44.44 -20.42 -17.25
CA ASP A 111 44.59 -18.99 -16.93
C ASP A 111 43.52 -18.47 -15.93
N ARG A 112 42.64 -19.37 -15.47
CA ARG A 112 41.51 -19.10 -14.56
C ARG A 112 40.46 -18.12 -15.08
N ARG A 113 40.34 -17.89 -16.39
CA ARG A 113 39.31 -17.02 -16.97
C ARG A 113 38.00 -17.71 -17.34
N THR A 114 38.05 -19.00 -17.70
CA THR A 114 36.85 -19.77 -18.05
C THR A 114 36.51 -20.76 -16.94
N VAL A 115 35.24 -20.78 -16.55
CA VAL A 115 34.63 -21.75 -15.63
C VAL A 115 33.62 -22.58 -16.43
N THR A 116 33.66 -23.90 -16.26
CA THR A 116 32.71 -24.83 -16.87
C THR A 116 32.11 -25.72 -15.80
N LEU A 117 30.80 -25.65 -15.67
CA LEU A 117 29.99 -26.34 -14.66
C LEU A 117 28.97 -27.24 -15.40
N PRO A 118 29.16 -28.57 -15.45
CA PRO A 118 28.12 -29.48 -15.95
C PRO A 118 26.88 -29.37 -15.08
N LEU A 119 25.74 -29.08 -15.71
CA LEU A 119 24.45 -28.99 -15.04
C LEU A 119 23.89 -30.40 -14.79
N LYS A 120 23.06 -30.54 -13.75
CA LYS A 120 22.36 -31.79 -13.44
C LYS A 120 20.99 -31.94 -14.11
N ASP A 121 20.40 -30.82 -14.54
CA ASP A 121 19.09 -30.75 -15.18
C ASP A 121 19.01 -29.50 -16.09
N ASP A 122 17.92 -29.34 -16.85
CA ASP A 122 17.70 -28.24 -17.79
C ASP A 122 17.20 -26.95 -17.08
N PHE A 123 18.14 -26.20 -16.47
CA PHE A 123 17.85 -24.94 -15.78
C PHE A 123 17.78 -23.72 -16.72
N ARG A 124 16.92 -22.75 -16.39
CA ARG A 124 16.89 -21.44 -17.07
C ARG A 124 17.94 -20.51 -16.48
N LEU A 125 18.74 -19.88 -17.33
CA LEU A 125 19.83 -18.99 -16.95
C LEU A 125 19.36 -17.53 -16.83
N LYS A 126 19.60 -16.86 -15.70
CA LYS A 126 19.54 -15.39 -15.54
C LYS A 126 20.92 -14.88 -15.07
N VAL A 127 21.44 -13.83 -15.70
CA VAL A 127 22.77 -13.28 -15.41
C VAL A 127 22.70 -11.76 -15.37
N PHE A 128 23.29 -11.15 -14.34
CA PHE A 128 23.30 -9.71 -14.13
C PHE A 128 24.51 -9.28 -13.28
N THR A 129 24.74 -7.98 -13.17
CA THR A 129 25.79 -7.40 -12.32
C THR A 129 25.20 -6.81 -11.04
N LEU A 130 25.93 -6.93 -9.93
CA LEU A 130 25.59 -6.30 -8.65
C LEU A 130 26.88 -5.72 -8.04
N GLY A 131 27.00 -4.39 -8.03
CA GLY A 131 28.28 -3.71 -7.79
C GLY A 131 29.41 -4.23 -8.70
N GLY A 132 30.59 -4.46 -8.12
CA GLY A 132 31.74 -5.11 -8.79
C GLY A 132 31.64 -6.65 -8.92
N GLY A 133 30.44 -7.21 -8.90
CA GLY A 133 30.20 -8.66 -8.96
C GLY A 133 29.30 -9.09 -10.11
N VAL A 134 29.54 -10.29 -10.63
CA VAL A 134 28.69 -10.97 -11.62
C VAL A 134 27.85 -12.02 -10.91
N VAL A 135 26.54 -11.90 -11.02
CA VAL A 135 25.55 -12.83 -10.46
C VAL A 135 25.03 -13.75 -11.57
N ILE A 136 25.01 -15.05 -11.29
CA ILE A 136 24.52 -16.10 -12.19
C ILE A 136 23.51 -16.94 -11.42
N ASP A 137 22.25 -16.91 -11.85
CA ASP A 137 21.15 -17.69 -11.30
C ASP A 137 20.75 -18.83 -12.24
N LEU A 138 20.61 -20.03 -11.67
CA LEU A 138 20.04 -21.22 -12.30
C LEU A 138 18.61 -21.40 -11.77
N LEU A 139 17.62 -20.97 -12.55
CA LEU A 139 16.20 -20.94 -12.20
C LEU A 139 15.49 -22.25 -12.59
N GLY A 140 14.55 -22.70 -11.74
CA GLY A 140 13.78 -23.94 -11.94
C GLY A 140 14.39 -25.15 -11.25
N GLY A 141 15.06 -24.95 -10.11
CA GLY A 141 15.60 -26.03 -9.29
C GLY A 141 14.61 -26.61 -8.28
N PRO A 142 15.05 -27.63 -7.51
CA PRO A 142 14.21 -28.28 -6.52
C PRO A 142 13.93 -27.39 -5.30
N GLU A 143 12.72 -27.52 -4.76
CA GLU A 143 12.24 -26.90 -3.53
C GLU A 143 13.10 -27.34 -2.32
N LEU A 144 13.55 -26.39 -1.49
CA LEU A 144 14.53 -26.66 -0.44
C LEU A 144 13.89 -27.14 0.86
N ALA A 145 14.05 -28.44 1.16
CA ALA A 145 13.66 -29.02 2.43
C ALA A 145 14.34 -28.31 3.62
N ALA A 146 13.54 -27.88 4.60
CA ALA A 146 13.99 -27.05 5.72
C ALA A 146 15.16 -27.68 6.53
N PRO A 147 16.18 -26.89 6.91
CA PRO A 147 17.43 -27.41 7.46
C PRO A 147 17.26 -28.03 8.86
N ALA A 148 17.69 -29.29 9.01
CA ALA A 148 17.73 -29.97 10.30
C ALA A 148 18.88 -29.45 11.19
N PRO A 149 18.69 -29.34 12.53
CA PRO A 149 19.71 -28.82 13.43
C PRO A 149 20.91 -29.77 13.57
N THR A 150 22.13 -29.23 13.44
CA THR A 150 23.37 -29.99 13.55
C THR A 150 23.69 -30.43 14.99
N PRO A 151 24.13 -31.69 15.21
CA PRO A 151 24.44 -32.22 16.55
C PRO A 151 25.81 -31.77 17.08
N ARG A 152 26.02 -31.96 18.39
CA ARG A 152 27.34 -31.95 19.06
C ARG A 152 27.66 -33.35 19.61
N ASP A 153 28.92 -33.59 19.91
CA ASP A 153 29.55 -34.92 20.01
C ASP A 153 28.98 -35.91 21.04
N THR A 154 29.28 -37.19 20.78
CA THR A 154 28.66 -38.38 21.40
C THR A 154 29.41 -38.96 22.61
N THR A 155 28.67 -39.36 23.65
CA THR A 155 28.88 -40.58 24.48
C THR A 155 27.69 -40.67 25.47
N ASP A 156 27.11 -41.82 25.83
CA ASP A 156 27.33 -43.23 25.47
C ASP A 156 25.98 -44.01 25.60
N SER A 157 25.83 -45.10 24.87
CA SER A 157 24.89 -46.22 25.04
C SER A 157 23.37 -46.00 24.89
N ALA A 158 22.77 -46.84 24.04
CA ALA A 158 21.31 -47.02 23.92
C ALA A 158 20.77 -48.00 24.98
N PRO A 159 19.45 -47.98 25.27
CA PRO A 159 18.60 -48.93 24.54
C PRO A 159 17.25 -48.35 24.06
N ALA A 160 16.60 -49.05 23.14
CA ALA A 160 15.23 -48.80 22.69
C ALA A 160 14.22 -49.73 23.40
N PRO A 161 12.89 -49.58 23.20
CA PRO A 161 12.14 -48.38 22.81
C PRO A 161 11.14 -47.96 23.92
N ALA A 162 10.84 -46.66 24.08
CA ALA A 162 9.86 -46.20 25.07
C ALA A 162 9.04 -44.99 24.57
N THR A 163 7.80 -44.94 25.05
CA THR A 163 6.75 -43.93 24.91
C THR A 163 7.22 -42.50 24.61
N SER A 164 6.60 -41.88 23.60
CA SER A 164 6.77 -40.46 23.29
C SER A 164 6.47 -39.58 24.50
N ALA A 165 7.48 -38.85 24.97
CA ALA A 165 7.30 -37.86 26.02
C ALA A 165 6.41 -36.69 25.52
N PRO A 166 5.53 -36.14 26.37
CA PRO A 166 4.67 -35.01 26.00
C PRO A 166 5.53 -33.78 25.63
N ALA A 167 5.13 -33.07 24.58
CA ALA A 167 5.89 -31.94 24.04
C ALA A 167 6.06 -30.82 25.10
N ALA A 168 7.22 -30.15 25.11
CA ALA A 168 7.46 -29.04 26.03
C ALA A 168 6.88 -27.74 25.46
N VAL A 169 5.83 -27.21 26.08
CA VAL A 169 5.22 -25.93 25.72
C VAL A 169 5.82 -24.84 26.59
N ARG A 170 6.35 -23.79 25.97
CA ARG A 170 6.93 -22.67 26.70
C ARG A 170 5.81 -21.79 27.25
N VAL A 171 5.90 -21.45 28.53
CA VAL A 171 5.00 -20.47 29.17
C VAL A 171 5.82 -19.22 29.46
N ARG A 172 5.24 -18.05 29.24
CA ARG A 172 5.84 -16.74 29.54
C ARG A 172 4.82 -15.75 30.07
N THR A 173 5.26 -14.87 30.94
CA THR A 173 4.48 -13.79 31.55
C THR A 173 4.67 -12.47 30.83
N GLY A 174 3.69 -11.57 30.97
CA GLY A 174 3.80 -10.15 30.65
C GLY A 174 3.00 -9.35 31.67
N ASN A 175 3.67 -8.50 32.44
CA ASN A 175 3.01 -7.63 33.40
C ASN A 175 2.51 -6.36 32.68
N HIS A 176 1.28 -5.95 32.94
CA HIS A 176 0.66 -4.74 32.42
C HIS A 176 -0.13 -4.05 33.53
N ASP A 177 -0.24 -2.72 33.47
CA ASP A 177 -0.70 -1.84 34.54
C ASP A 177 -2.05 -2.21 35.20
N THR A 178 -2.92 -2.94 34.50
CA THR A 178 -4.24 -3.40 34.97
C THR A 178 -4.47 -4.91 34.86
N PHE A 179 -3.53 -5.68 34.30
CA PHE A 179 -3.67 -7.14 34.18
C PHE A 179 -2.34 -7.89 34.01
N GLN A 180 -2.28 -9.05 34.63
CA GLN A 180 -1.20 -10.01 34.42
C GLN A 180 -1.53 -10.89 33.21
N ARG A 181 -0.67 -10.91 32.19
CA ARG A 181 -0.78 -11.80 31.03
C ARG A 181 0.12 -13.02 31.19
N ILE A 182 -0.37 -14.17 30.73
CA ILE A 182 0.34 -15.45 30.65
C ILE A 182 0.10 -16.04 29.26
N VAL A 183 1.16 -16.41 28.55
CA VAL A 183 1.09 -16.93 27.17
C VAL A 183 1.69 -18.34 27.12
N PHE A 184 0.93 -19.27 26.56
CA PHE A 184 1.34 -20.64 26.26
C PHE A 184 1.71 -20.71 24.78
N ASP A 185 3.01 -20.74 24.48
CA ASP A 185 3.54 -20.82 23.11
C ASP A 185 3.48 -22.28 22.60
N TRP A 186 2.30 -22.72 22.17
CA TRP A 186 2.14 -23.99 21.47
C TRP A 186 2.67 -23.91 20.02
N PRO A 187 3.13 -25.02 19.43
CA PRO A 187 3.63 -25.06 18.05
C PRO A 187 2.52 -25.12 16.98
N ARG A 188 1.27 -25.35 17.40
CA ARG A 188 0.03 -25.41 16.60
C ARG A 188 -1.13 -24.99 17.51
N SER A 189 -2.24 -24.49 16.96
CA SER A 189 -3.46 -24.24 17.75
C SER A 189 -3.97 -25.52 18.42
N VAL A 190 -4.53 -25.39 19.62
CA VAL A 190 -5.03 -26.49 20.45
C VAL A 190 -6.34 -26.08 21.11
N GLY A 191 -7.28 -27.01 21.26
CA GLY A 191 -8.53 -26.74 21.97
C GLY A 191 -8.26 -26.48 23.45
N HIS A 192 -8.87 -25.43 23.99
CA HIS A 192 -8.67 -25.03 25.39
C HIS A 192 -9.99 -24.64 26.08
N GLU A 193 -10.09 -24.94 27.37
CA GLU A 193 -11.26 -24.66 28.22
C GLU A 193 -10.78 -24.14 29.58
N MET A 194 -11.33 -23.01 30.03
CA MET A 194 -11.02 -22.43 31.33
C MET A 194 -12.21 -22.56 32.28
N THR A 195 -12.00 -23.17 33.44
CA THR A 195 -12.95 -23.22 34.55
C THR A 195 -12.40 -22.49 35.77
N ARG A 196 -13.29 -22.00 36.63
CA ARG A 196 -12.96 -21.24 37.84
C ARG A 196 -13.75 -21.75 39.03
N ASP A 197 -13.05 -21.99 40.14
CA ASP A 197 -13.63 -22.35 41.43
C ASP A 197 -13.08 -21.39 42.49
N GLY A 198 -13.89 -20.39 42.88
CA GLY A 198 -13.47 -19.30 43.77
C GLY A 198 -12.26 -18.52 43.23
N THR A 199 -11.14 -18.59 43.96
CA THR A 199 -9.85 -18.02 43.57
C THR A 199 -9.00 -18.93 42.69
N ARG A 200 -9.39 -20.19 42.45
CA ARG A 200 -8.62 -21.13 41.62
C ARG A 200 -9.08 -21.11 40.17
N LEU A 201 -8.15 -20.81 39.26
CA LEU A 201 -8.31 -20.98 37.81
C LEU A 201 -7.74 -22.32 37.38
N THR A 202 -8.45 -23.00 36.48
CA THR A 202 -8.01 -24.25 35.84
C THR A 202 -8.17 -24.10 34.33
N LEU A 203 -7.08 -24.19 33.58
CA LEU A 203 -7.04 -24.11 32.13
C LEU A 203 -6.62 -25.48 31.57
N ARG A 204 -7.53 -26.15 30.89
CA ARG A 204 -7.34 -27.47 30.29
C ARG A 204 -7.15 -27.34 28.79
N PHE A 205 -6.16 -28.07 28.26
CA PHE A 205 -5.85 -28.18 26.83
C PHE A 205 -6.10 -29.60 26.34
N ASP A 206 -6.58 -29.75 25.10
CA ASP A 206 -6.93 -31.03 24.48
C ASP A 206 -5.72 -31.86 23.96
N GLN A 207 -4.50 -31.41 24.22
CA GLN A 207 -3.25 -32.10 23.88
C GLN A 207 -2.37 -32.37 25.12
N PRO A 208 -1.63 -33.49 25.17
CA PRO A 208 -0.71 -33.80 26.27
C PRO A 208 0.67 -33.15 26.06
N ALA A 209 0.99 -32.18 26.91
CA ALA A 209 2.21 -31.39 26.90
C ALA A 209 2.75 -31.11 28.32
N ARG A 210 4.09 -31.01 28.45
CA ARG A 210 4.74 -30.45 29.64
C ARG A 210 4.76 -28.93 29.51
N LEU A 211 3.85 -28.25 30.21
CA LEU A 211 3.81 -26.79 30.27
C LEU A 211 4.96 -26.29 31.17
N GLY A 212 5.88 -25.51 30.60
CA GLY A 212 7.09 -25.03 31.29
C GLY A 212 6.84 -23.86 32.24
N VAL A 213 6.09 -24.09 33.32
CA VAL A 213 5.66 -23.04 34.27
C VAL A 213 6.71 -22.66 35.32
N ASP A 214 7.69 -23.53 35.59
CA ASP A 214 8.72 -23.29 36.62
C ASP A 214 9.48 -21.97 36.40
N ALA A 215 9.61 -21.56 35.13
CA ALA A 215 10.29 -20.34 34.73
C ALA A 215 9.51 -19.05 35.00
N ILE A 216 8.18 -19.09 35.17
CA ILE A 216 7.35 -17.90 35.42
C ILE A 216 7.01 -17.68 36.90
N LEU A 217 7.38 -18.62 37.79
CA LEU A 217 7.11 -18.55 39.24
C LEU A 217 7.71 -17.31 39.92
N SER A 218 8.77 -16.73 39.36
CA SER A 218 9.43 -15.52 39.90
C SER A 218 9.01 -14.23 39.19
N ASP A 219 8.22 -14.32 38.12
CA ASP A 219 7.83 -13.21 37.24
C ASP A 219 6.34 -12.84 37.41
N LEU A 220 5.67 -13.37 38.45
CA LEU A 220 4.27 -13.11 38.79
C LEU A 220 4.15 -12.24 40.04
N PRO A 221 3.17 -11.31 40.11
CA PRO A 221 2.92 -10.50 41.31
C PRO A 221 2.51 -11.29 42.55
N ASP A 222 2.63 -10.66 43.72
CA ASP A 222 2.12 -11.22 44.98
C ASP A 222 0.61 -11.55 44.88
N GLY A 223 0.24 -12.71 45.42
CA GLY A 223 -1.14 -13.23 45.40
C GLY A 223 -1.46 -14.21 44.26
N PHE A 224 -0.56 -14.39 43.28
CA PHE A 224 -0.60 -15.55 42.37
C PHE A 224 0.11 -16.75 43.02
N THR A 225 -0.62 -17.82 43.36
CA THR A 225 -0.11 -18.98 44.13
C THR A 225 -0.63 -20.32 43.58
N ASP A 226 -0.35 -21.45 44.25
CA ASP A 226 -0.76 -22.82 43.89
C ASP A 226 -0.51 -23.25 42.42
N LEU A 227 0.48 -22.64 41.76
CA LEU A 227 0.84 -22.96 40.39
C LEU A 227 1.22 -24.43 40.22
N GLY A 228 0.48 -25.12 39.35
CA GLY A 228 0.65 -26.53 39.11
C GLY A 228 0.32 -26.90 37.67
N THR A 229 0.93 -27.99 37.20
CA THR A 229 0.67 -28.54 35.87
C THR A 229 0.51 -30.06 35.96
N GLN A 230 -0.55 -30.58 35.35
CA GLN A 230 -0.79 -32.00 35.22
C GLN A 230 -0.82 -32.35 33.73
N SER A 231 -0.19 -33.45 33.33
CA SER A 231 -0.13 -33.93 31.94
C SER A 231 -0.46 -35.41 31.95
N GLY A 232 -1.65 -35.76 31.47
CA GLY A 232 -2.22 -37.10 31.59
C GLY A 232 -3.51 -37.25 30.80
N ASP A 233 -3.91 -38.49 30.54
CA ASP A 233 -5.19 -38.86 29.92
C ASP A 233 -5.51 -38.07 28.62
N GLY A 234 -4.47 -37.88 27.79
CA GLY A 234 -4.56 -37.18 26.50
C GLY A 234 -4.63 -35.66 26.59
N SER A 235 -4.44 -35.06 27.78
CA SER A 235 -4.62 -33.62 28.00
C SER A 235 -3.53 -33.00 28.88
N SER A 236 -3.48 -31.66 28.87
CA SER A 236 -2.71 -30.85 29.82
C SER A 236 -3.64 -30.00 30.65
N VAL A 237 -3.37 -29.88 31.94
CA VAL A 237 -4.08 -28.99 32.86
C VAL A 237 -3.07 -28.06 33.51
N PHE A 238 -3.30 -26.76 33.35
CA PHE A 238 -2.66 -25.69 34.11
C PHE A 238 -3.61 -25.26 35.23
N GLN A 239 -3.10 -25.07 36.44
CA GLN A 239 -3.86 -24.59 37.59
C GLN A 239 -3.08 -23.50 38.32
N MET A 240 -3.79 -22.51 38.85
CA MET A 240 -3.25 -21.48 39.73
C MET A 240 -4.35 -20.92 40.65
N THR A 241 -3.95 -20.40 41.79
CA THR A 241 -4.76 -19.52 42.64
C THR A 241 -4.43 -18.06 42.30
N VAL A 242 -5.44 -17.23 42.09
CA VAL A 242 -5.31 -15.79 41.79
C VAL A 242 -5.87 -14.94 42.94
N PRO A 243 -5.55 -13.63 43.02
CA PRO A 243 -6.09 -12.75 44.04
C PRO A 243 -7.63 -12.72 44.10
N GLU A 244 -8.17 -12.54 45.30
CA GLU A 244 -9.61 -12.40 45.50
C GLU A 244 -10.13 -11.14 44.78
N GLY A 245 -11.28 -11.27 44.09
CA GLY A 245 -11.82 -10.20 43.24
C GLY A 245 -11.20 -10.07 41.83
N ALA A 246 -10.06 -10.72 41.53
CA ALA A 246 -9.50 -10.73 40.18
C ALA A 246 -10.46 -11.37 39.16
N ASN A 247 -10.41 -10.95 37.89
CA ASN A 247 -11.18 -11.53 36.78
C ASN A 247 -10.24 -12.09 35.71
N ALA A 248 -10.70 -13.08 34.93
CA ALA A 248 -9.84 -13.83 34.00
C ALA A 248 -10.54 -14.14 32.68
N ARG A 249 -9.78 -14.18 31.59
CA ARG A 249 -10.24 -14.58 30.25
C ARG A 249 -9.13 -15.28 29.47
N THR A 250 -9.50 -16.18 28.55
CA THR A 250 -8.58 -16.73 27.55
C THR A 250 -8.95 -16.32 26.13
N PHE A 251 -7.95 -16.26 25.25
CA PHE A 251 -8.12 -16.06 23.80
C PHE A 251 -6.90 -16.61 23.04
N GLU A 252 -7.02 -16.76 21.72
CA GLU A 252 -5.96 -17.28 20.86
C GLU A 252 -5.25 -16.18 20.06
N SER A 253 -3.96 -16.37 19.78
CA SER A 253 -3.10 -15.47 19.02
C SER A 253 -2.19 -16.29 18.11
N GLY A 254 -2.70 -16.65 16.94
CA GLY A 254 -2.12 -17.71 16.11
C GLY A 254 -2.17 -19.06 16.85
N PRO A 255 -1.09 -19.84 16.93
CA PRO A 255 -1.07 -21.08 17.69
C PRO A 255 -1.00 -20.88 19.21
N LYS A 256 -0.93 -19.64 19.70
CA LYS A 256 -0.67 -19.33 21.12
C LYS A 256 -1.96 -19.12 21.88
N VAL A 257 -2.09 -19.73 23.06
CA VAL A 257 -3.20 -19.45 23.97
C VAL A 257 -2.74 -18.43 25.00
N VAL A 258 -3.54 -17.38 25.19
CA VAL A 258 -3.26 -16.27 26.11
C VAL A 258 -4.31 -16.29 27.23
N LEU A 259 -3.84 -16.17 28.47
CA LEU A 259 -4.64 -15.97 29.68
C LEU A 259 -4.34 -14.56 30.21
N ASP A 260 -5.35 -13.68 30.23
CA ASP A 260 -5.29 -12.39 30.93
C ASP A 260 -5.99 -12.52 32.28
N VAL A 261 -5.37 -12.04 33.35
CA VAL A 261 -5.97 -11.91 34.69
C VAL A 261 -5.93 -10.44 35.11
N THR A 262 -7.07 -9.74 35.05
CA THR A 262 -7.21 -8.37 35.53
C THR A 262 -7.29 -8.34 37.05
N LEU A 263 -6.47 -7.52 37.68
CA LEU A 263 -6.46 -7.31 39.13
C LEU A 263 -7.46 -6.20 39.52
N PRO A 264 -8.06 -6.26 40.73
CA PRO A 264 -8.83 -5.14 41.27
C PRO A 264 -7.90 -4.04 41.81
N ASP A 265 -8.35 -2.78 41.75
CA ASP A 265 -7.57 -1.60 42.13
C ASP A 265 -7.44 -1.42 43.68
N ASP A 266 -6.56 -2.23 44.29
CA ASP A 266 -6.08 -2.17 45.69
C ASP A 266 -7.07 -2.64 46.82
N PRO A 267 -6.61 -2.93 48.07
CA PRO A 267 -7.21 -3.96 48.93
C PRO A 267 -7.91 -3.46 50.22
N PRO A 268 -8.68 -4.33 50.92
CA PRO A 268 -9.41 -3.96 52.14
C PRO A 268 -8.50 -3.80 53.38
N ALA A 269 -8.74 -2.71 54.15
CA ALA A 269 -7.97 -2.40 55.36
C ALA A 269 -8.62 -2.95 56.67
N PRO A 270 -7.82 -3.51 57.61
CA PRO A 270 -8.28 -4.00 58.93
C PRO A 270 -8.21 -2.93 60.05
N ALA A 271 -8.81 -3.07 61.24
CA ALA A 271 -9.94 -3.88 61.75
C ALA A 271 -10.23 -3.49 63.23
N VAL A 272 -11.47 -3.63 63.74
CA VAL A 272 -11.78 -3.67 65.20
C VAL A 272 -13.03 -4.54 65.50
N PRO A 273 -12.96 -5.53 66.40
CA PRO A 273 -14.11 -6.30 66.94
C PRO A 273 -14.35 -6.05 68.45
N PRO A 274 -15.32 -6.69 69.14
CA PRO A 274 -16.61 -7.29 68.71
C PRO A 274 -17.84 -6.77 69.51
N GLN A 275 -19.07 -7.08 69.07
CA GLN A 275 -20.22 -7.41 69.95
C GLN A 275 -21.21 -8.34 69.22
N ASP A 276 -21.90 -9.23 69.95
CA ASP A 276 -22.87 -10.21 69.42
C ASP A 276 -24.21 -9.62 68.99
N SER A 277 -24.87 -10.20 67.98
CA SER A 277 -26.21 -10.86 68.10
C SER A 277 -26.83 -11.25 66.75
N ALA A 278 -27.77 -12.21 66.79
CA ALA A 278 -28.82 -12.49 65.79
C ALA A 278 -28.41 -13.04 64.40
N GLU A 279 -28.24 -14.37 64.34
CA GLU A 279 -29.21 -15.32 63.74
C GLU A 279 -29.74 -15.13 62.28
N ALA A 280 -30.00 -16.27 61.61
CA ALA A 280 -30.26 -16.44 60.17
C ALA A 280 -31.79 -16.53 59.87
N PRO A 281 -32.31 -16.92 58.66
CA PRO A 281 -31.65 -17.44 57.45
C PRO A 281 -32.20 -16.96 56.07
N ALA A 282 -31.67 -17.56 54.99
CA ALA A 282 -32.27 -17.64 53.65
C ALA A 282 -33.41 -18.71 53.61
N GLN A 283 -34.03 -19.22 52.52
CA GLN A 283 -33.78 -19.37 51.06
C GLN A 283 -35.20 -19.41 50.38
N ALA A 284 -35.45 -18.97 49.13
CA ALA A 284 -35.04 -19.47 47.79
C ALA A 284 -35.85 -20.70 47.26
N ALA A 285 -35.78 -20.93 45.93
CA ALA A 285 -36.40 -22.04 45.17
C ALA A 285 -37.96 -21.97 45.05
N PRO A 286 -38.71 -22.91 44.41
CA PRO A 286 -38.46 -24.36 44.22
C PRO A 286 -38.56 -24.90 42.77
N GLU A 287 -38.18 -26.18 42.63
CA GLU A 287 -38.67 -27.10 41.58
C GLU A 287 -39.08 -28.43 42.25
N ALA A 288 -40.24 -28.98 41.84
CA ALA A 288 -40.85 -30.32 42.08
C ALA A 288 -40.75 -31.06 43.45
N GLU A 289 -41.94 -31.43 43.97
CA GLU A 289 -42.40 -32.69 44.64
C GLU A 289 -41.40 -33.61 45.42
N ALA A 290 -41.74 -34.23 46.56
CA ALA A 290 -43.05 -34.80 46.94
C ALA A 290 -43.29 -35.02 48.47
N GLU A 291 -44.59 -35.12 48.83
CA GLU A 291 -45.24 -35.81 49.97
C GLU A 291 -44.55 -36.00 51.34
N ALA A 292 -45.14 -35.40 52.40
CA ALA A 292 -45.89 -36.15 53.44
C ALA A 292 -46.66 -35.22 54.42
N GLU A 293 -47.94 -35.55 54.66
CA GLU A 293 -48.90 -34.96 55.63
C GLU A 293 -48.76 -35.57 57.07
N PRO A 294 -49.53 -35.20 58.14
CA PRO A 294 -50.87 -34.55 58.17
C PRO A 294 -51.21 -33.51 59.30
N GLU A 295 -52.32 -32.78 59.08
CA GLU A 295 -53.40 -32.33 60.02
C GLU A 295 -53.07 -31.53 61.34
N THR A 296 -53.94 -30.70 61.94
CA THR A 296 -55.40 -30.41 61.80
C THR A 296 -55.75 -28.95 62.23
N GLU A 297 -56.81 -28.34 61.65
CA GLU A 297 -57.80 -27.33 62.19
C GLU A 297 -57.41 -26.17 63.16
N ALA A 298 -58.06 -24.99 63.26
CA ALA A 298 -59.11 -24.19 62.54
C ALA A 298 -59.00 -22.71 63.06
N GLU A 299 -59.70 -21.63 62.63
CA GLU A 299 -61.13 -21.45 62.31
C GLU A 299 -61.43 -20.08 61.60
N THR A 300 -62.28 -20.09 60.55
CA THR A 300 -63.19 -19.00 59.99
C THR A 300 -62.74 -17.56 59.64
N GLY A 301 -63.20 -17.06 58.45
CA GLY A 301 -64.01 -15.81 58.42
C GLY A 301 -64.01 -14.80 57.23
N ALA A 302 -64.61 -15.12 56.06
CA ALA A 302 -65.41 -14.22 55.15
C ALA A 302 -64.81 -12.92 54.50
N GLU A 303 -65.30 -12.32 53.38
CA GLU A 303 -66.11 -12.75 52.19
C GLU A 303 -66.20 -11.63 51.09
N THR A 304 -66.46 -12.00 49.82
CA THR A 304 -66.99 -11.22 48.64
C THR A 304 -66.15 -10.22 47.78
N ALA A 305 -66.52 -10.20 46.48
CA ALA A 305 -66.23 -9.23 45.39
C ALA A 305 -67.61 -8.86 44.71
N PRO A 306 -67.82 -8.49 43.40
CA PRO A 306 -66.95 -8.06 42.27
C PRO A 306 -67.54 -6.87 41.41
N ARG A 307 -66.87 -6.44 40.30
CA ARG A 307 -67.49 -6.22 38.94
C ARG A 307 -66.50 -5.81 37.80
N GLU A 308 -67.03 -5.62 36.58
CA GLU A 308 -66.39 -5.82 35.26
C GLU A 308 -66.33 -4.58 34.30
N GLU A 309 -65.78 -4.82 33.09
CA GLU A 309 -66.02 -4.19 31.76
C GLU A 309 -65.04 -3.15 31.14
N THR A 310 -65.18 -2.96 29.81
CA THR A 310 -64.24 -2.38 28.80
C THR A 310 -64.97 -1.28 27.97
N PRO A 311 -64.62 -0.82 26.73
CA PRO A 311 -63.39 -0.83 25.90
C PRO A 311 -62.90 0.59 25.39
N PRO A 312 -62.88 1.00 24.08
CA PRO A 312 -61.68 0.95 23.21
C PRO A 312 -60.89 2.25 22.84
N PRO A 313 -61.05 2.97 21.69
CA PRO A 313 -59.91 3.46 20.88
C PRO A 313 -59.82 5.00 20.75
N GLY A 314 -58.93 5.51 19.89
CA GLY A 314 -58.57 6.94 19.82
C GLY A 314 -59.32 7.83 18.82
N ALA A 315 -58.74 9.04 18.64
CA ALA A 315 -59.10 10.21 17.82
C ALA A 315 -59.79 11.40 18.53
N ASP A 316 -59.17 12.57 18.31
CA ASP A 316 -59.64 13.98 18.33
C ASP A 316 -60.06 14.80 19.58
N ALA A 317 -59.53 16.04 19.55
CA ALA A 317 -60.12 17.35 19.88
C ALA A 317 -60.45 17.82 21.33
N ALA A 318 -59.65 18.80 21.78
CA ALA A 318 -60.07 20.09 22.39
C ALA A 318 -58.99 21.14 21.98
N ASP A 319 -59.21 22.42 21.63
CA ASP A 319 -60.07 23.48 22.22
C ASP A 319 -59.50 23.96 23.59
N THR A 320 -59.28 25.26 23.90
CA THR A 320 -59.75 26.55 23.33
C THR A 320 -58.76 27.71 23.60
N ASP A 321 -59.06 28.90 23.05
CA ASP A 321 -58.68 30.27 23.50
C ASP A 321 -57.33 30.94 23.13
N ALA A 322 -57.40 32.29 23.08
CA ALA A 322 -56.37 33.28 22.69
C ALA A 322 -56.54 34.53 23.61
N PRO A 323 -56.27 35.83 23.26
CA PRO A 323 -55.44 36.47 22.21
C PRO A 323 -54.53 37.63 22.76
N VAL A 324 -54.02 38.50 21.85
CA VAL A 324 -53.43 39.87 22.03
C VAL A 324 -52.14 40.03 22.87
N ASP A 325 -51.19 40.96 22.61
CA ASP A 325 -50.95 42.02 21.58
C ASP A 325 -49.41 42.31 21.54
N THR A 326 -48.73 43.14 20.72
CA THR A 326 -49.05 44.19 19.71
C THR A 326 -47.88 44.36 18.72
N GLY A 327 -48.15 44.80 17.47
CA GLY A 327 -47.36 45.74 16.61
C GLY A 327 -45.83 45.59 16.36
N LEU A 328 -45.25 45.96 15.20
CA LEU A 328 -45.72 46.76 14.06
C LEU A 328 -44.94 46.40 12.75
N ALA A 329 -45.50 46.70 11.58
CA ALA A 329 -44.83 46.72 10.24
C ALA A 329 -44.72 48.19 9.73
N PRO A 330 -44.35 48.57 8.47
CA PRO A 330 -44.41 47.92 7.12
C PRO A 330 -42.97 47.59 6.59
N ASP A 331 -42.57 47.45 5.30
CA ASP A 331 -43.06 47.71 3.91
C ASP A 331 -42.60 46.56 2.99
N GLU A 332 -43.43 45.89 2.19
CA GLU A 332 -43.98 46.20 0.83
C GLU A 332 -43.05 46.05 -0.41
N ARG A 333 -43.19 44.90 -1.11
CA ARG A 333 -43.65 44.75 -2.54
C ARG A 333 -43.54 43.27 -3.00
N GLU A 334 -44.66 42.57 -3.13
CA GLU A 334 -45.40 42.28 -4.39
C GLU A 334 -44.66 41.30 -5.34
N ILE A 335 -45.05 40.02 -5.58
CA ILE A 335 -46.37 39.40 -5.98
C ILE A 335 -46.72 39.72 -7.45
N PRO A 336 -47.28 38.82 -8.31
CA PRO A 336 -47.82 37.44 -8.13
C PRO A 336 -47.00 36.34 -8.88
N VAL A 337 -47.15 35.01 -8.73
CA VAL A 337 -48.29 34.05 -8.61
C VAL A 337 -49.02 33.76 -9.94
N ASP A 338 -48.94 32.53 -10.47
CA ASP A 338 -50.11 31.62 -10.52
C ASP A 338 -49.78 30.16 -10.89
N ALA A 339 -50.68 29.24 -10.52
CA ALA A 339 -50.74 27.83 -10.95
C ALA A 339 -52.20 27.34 -10.87
N PRO A 340 -52.65 26.34 -11.66
CA PRO A 340 -52.91 25.05 -11.03
C PRO A 340 -52.87 23.77 -11.91
N ALA A 341 -52.66 22.64 -11.24
CA ALA A 341 -53.25 21.29 -11.41
C ALA A 341 -53.60 20.69 -12.79
N THR A 342 -53.29 19.40 -13.00
CA THR A 342 -54.28 18.27 -12.95
C THR A 342 -53.55 16.90 -13.00
N GLU A 343 -54.19 15.84 -12.51
CA GLU A 343 -53.69 14.45 -12.42
C GLU A 343 -53.69 13.65 -13.75
N PRO A 344 -53.00 12.49 -13.85
CA PRO A 344 -52.62 11.86 -15.12
C PRO A 344 -53.52 10.71 -15.61
N ALA A 345 -53.35 10.32 -16.88
CA ALA A 345 -53.91 9.09 -17.44
C ALA A 345 -52.98 8.39 -18.47
N THR A 346 -52.70 7.12 -18.19
CA THR A 346 -52.36 5.94 -19.02
C THR A 346 -52.26 6.06 -20.56
N GLU A 347 -51.18 5.55 -21.17
CA GLU A 347 -51.16 4.45 -22.18
C GLU A 347 -49.69 4.01 -22.55
N PRO A 348 -49.43 2.91 -23.30
CA PRO A 348 -48.35 1.97 -22.92
C PRO A 348 -47.20 1.71 -23.93
N GLU A 349 -46.41 0.70 -23.55
CA GLU A 349 -45.33 -0.05 -24.22
C GLU A 349 -45.61 -0.55 -25.67
N PRO A 350 -44.56 -0.61 -26.53
CA PRO A 350 -44.58 -1.45 -27.74
C PRO A 350 -43.32 -2.34 -27.94
N GLU A 351 -43.55 -3.61 -28.27
CA GLU A 351 -42.56 -4.53 -28.89
C GLU A 351 -43.30 -5.45 -29.94
N PRO A 352 -42.66 -6.32 -30.75
CA PRO A 352 -42.50 -6.01 -32.18
C PRO A 352 -43.03 -7.07 -33.19
N GLY A 353 -43.08 -6.73 -34.50
CA GLY A 353 -42.87 -7.72 -35.58
C GLY A 353 -43.68 -7.63 -36.90
N ALA A 354 -42.95 -7.85 -38.02
CA ALA A 354 -43.31 -8.59 -39.26
C ALA A 354 -44.33 -8.09 -40.34
N ALA A 355 -43.78 -7.55 -41.46
CA ALA A 355 -43.92 -7.99 -42.88
C ALA A 355 -45.32 -8.06 -43.60
N PRO A 356 -45.45 -8.35 -44.94
CA PRO A 356 -44.46 -8.59 -46.01
C PRO A 356 -44.74 -7.90 -47.40
N GLU A 357 -43.94 -8.26 -48.44
CA GLU A 357 -44.22 -8.28 -49.91
C GLU A 357 -44.29 -6.96 -50.75
N ASP A 358 -43.85 -6.86 -52.02
CA ASP A 358 -43.17 -7.82 -52.95
C ASP A 358 -42.35 -7.11 -54.08
N THR A 359 -41.56 -7.90 -54.84
CA THR A 359 -40.95 -7.75 -56.19
C THR A 359 -39.46 -7.36 -56.34
N ALA A 360 -38.74 -8.17 -57.13
CA ALA A 360 -37.31 -8.08 -57.52
C ALA A 360 -37.17 -7.86 -59.07
N PRO A 361 -36.01 -7.99 -59.80
CA PRO A 361 -34.90 -8.99 -59.69
C PRO A 361 -33.49 -8.37 -59.48
N GLN A 362 -32.56 -8.99 -58.72
CA GLN A 362 -31.54 -10.01 -59.12
C GLN A 362 -30.52 -9.54 -60.20
N THR A 363 -29.21 -9.88 -60.16
CA THR A 363 -28.52 -11.08 -59.63
C THR A 363 -27.08 -10.83 -59.09
N ASN A 364 -26.70 -11.51 -58.00
CA ASN A 364 -25.42 -12.22 -57.70
C ASN A 364 -24.07 -11.44 -57.73
N THR A 365 -23.01 -11.79 -56.96
CA THR A 365 -22.70 -13.01 -56.17
C THR A 365 -21.80 -12.70 -54.97
N ASP A 366 -21.91 -13.53 -53.92
CA ASP A 366 -21.01 -13.69 -52.75
C ASP A 366 -20.05 -14.91 -53.02
N PRO A 367 -19.25 -15.52 -52.11
CA PRO A 367 -18.78 -15.12 -50.77
C PRO A 367 -17.27 -15.44 -50.45
N ALA A 368 -16.83 -15.02 -49.24
CA ALA A 368 -16.00 -15.71 -48.21
C ALA A 368 -14.69 -16.53 -48.45
N ASP A 369 -13.89 -16.53 -47.37
CA ASP A 369 -13.02 -17.60 -46.80
C ASP A 369 -11.59 -17.87 -47.35
N THR A 370 -10.57 -17.75 -46.48
CA THR A 370 -9.56 -18.81 -46.20
C THR A 370 -8.54 -18.41 -45.11
N SER A 371 -7.95 -19.44 -44.48
CA SER A 371 -7.14 -19.38 -43.25
C SER A 371 -5.63 -19.09 -43.41
N ASP A 372 -5.07 -18.39 -42.41
CA ASP A 372 -3.85 -18.76 -41.64
C ASP A 372 -2.42 -18.63 -42.27
N VAL A 373 -1.42 -18.62 -41.37
CA VAL A 373 0.05 -18.72 -41.50
C VAL A 373 0.87 -17.40 -41.65
N MET A 374 1.76 -17.24 -40.66
CA MET A 374 2.90 -16.31 -40.44
C MET A 374 4.00 -16.31 -41.55
N PRO A 375 5.07 -15.46 -41.53
CA PRO A 375 5.69 -14.78 -40.37
C PRO A 375 6.24 -13.31 -40.54
N GLU A 376 6.75 -12.82 -39.39
CA GLU A 376 7.99 -12.01 -39.23
C GLU A 376 8.05 -10.45 -39.31
N GLU A 377 8.92 -9.95 -38.43
CA GLU A 377 9.63 -8.65 -38.31
C GLU A 377 8.89 -7.29 -38.11
N ARG A 378 8.98 -6.83 -36.85
CA ARG A 378 9.07 -5.42 -36.38
C ARG A 378 10.24 -4.69 -37.10
N PRO A 379 10.27 -3.33 -37.20
CA PRO A 379 10.12 -2.44 -36.04
C PRO A 379 9.20 -1.21 -36.21
N GLU A 380 8.76 -0.69 -35.07
CA GLU A 380 8.01 0.57 -34.96
C GLU A 380 8.94 1.79 -34.95
N VAL A 381 8.46 2.91 -35.48
CA VAL A 381 9.05 4.25 -35.31
C VAL A 381 7.92 5.21 -34.94
N LEU A 382 8.11 5.99 -33.87
CA LEU A 382 7.11 6.92 -33.35
C LEU A 382 6.91 8.17 -34.25
N PRO A 383 5.73 8.82 -34.21
CA PRO A 383 5.27 9.74 -35.25
C PRO A 383 5.66 11.22 -35.02
N ALA A 384 5.42 12.04 -36.03
CA ALA A 384 5.41 13.50 -35.93
C ALA A 384 4.32 14.11 -36.82
N ALA A 385 3.87 15.32 -36.46
CA ALA A 385 2.95 16.21 -37.18
C ALA A 385 1.49 15.73 -37.39
N LEU A 386 0.60 16.22 -36.51
CA LEU A 386 -0.81 16.47 -36.83
C LEU A 386 -1.01 17.98 -37.04
N THR A 387 -1.57 18.37 -38.19
CA THR A 387 -2.14 19.71 -38.42
C THR A 387 -3.34 19.63 -39.37
N ASP A 388 -4.55 19.92 -38.88
CA ASP A 388 -5.55 20.74 -39.59
C ASP A 388 -6.88 20.83 -38.81
N ALA A 389 -7.31 22.07 -38.52
CA ALA A 389 -8.71 22.49 -38.33
C ALA A 389 -8.80 24.04 -38.45
N PRO A 390 -9.85 24.66 -39.05
CA PRO A 390 -9.77 26.04 -39.54
C PRO A 390 -10.87 27.03 -39.05
N ASP A 391 -10.77 28.28 -39.54
CA ASP A 391 -11.77 29.38 -39.57
C ASP A 391 -12.26 29.98 -38.23
N ASP A 392 -12.77 31.23 -38.14
CA ASP A 392 -13.14 32.27 -39.12
C ASP A 392 -12.93 33.69 -38.52
N GLY A 393 -13.11 34.79 -39.27
CA GLY A 393 -13.50 36.10 -38.71
C GLY A 393 -12.76 37.36 -39.21
N GLY A 394 -13.30 38.01 -40.25
CA GLY A 394 -12.71 39.19 -40.92
C GLY A 394 -12.65 40.55 -40.18
N ALA A 395 -11.95 41.50 -40.83
CA ALA A 395 -11.78 42.93 -40.49
C ALA A 395 -12.95 43.80 -41.09
N PRO A 396 -12.99 45.17 -41.11
CA PRO A 396 -11.90 46.17 -41.02
C PRO A 396 -12.17 47.51 -40.24
N GLU A 397 -11.13 48.37 -40.17
CA GLU A 397 -11.06 49.88 -40.17
C GLU A 397 -12.04 50.74 -39.30
N ASP A 398 -11.71 51.91 -38.74
CA ASP A 398 -10.90 53.05 -39.24
C ASP A 398 -10.45 54.03 -38.10
N GLY A 399 -9.41 54.84 -38.34
CA GLY A 399 -9.06 56.11 -37.65
C GLY A 399 -8.44 56.07 -36.23
N GLY A 400 -7.44 56.89 -35.86
CA GLY A 400 -6.62 57.86 -36.62
C GLY A 400 -5.95 58.93 -35.72
N ALA A 401 -5.16 59.84 -36.34
CA ALA A 401 -4.54 61.06 -35.75
C ALA A 401 -3.14 60.89 -35.05
N PRO A 402 -2.26 61.94 -35.00
CA PRO A 402 -0.91 61.78 -35.61
C PRO A 402 0.28 62.53 -34.93
N ASP A 403 1.45 62.53 -35.60
CA ASP A 403 2.46 63.61 -35.85
C ASP A 403 2.73 64.75 -34.82
N ASP A 404 3.95 65.29 -34.63
CA ASP A 404 5.21 65.19 -35.41
C ASP A 404 6.46 65.60 -34.58
N SER A 405 7.65 65.20 -35.04
CA SER A 405 8.93 65.98 -35.05
C SER A 405 9.63 66.47 -33.75
N ALA A 406 10.98 66.62 -33.69
CA ALA A 406 12.04 66.39 -34.70
C ALA A 406 13.47 66.33 -34.09
N MET A 407 14.35 65.52 -34.73
CA MET A 407 15.78 65.75 -35.08
C MET A 407 16.83 66.11 -33.99
N THR A 408 18.14 65.77 -34.07
CA THR A 408 19.06 64.95 -34.91
C THR A 408 20.31 64.65 -34.04
N GLU A 409 21.27 63.74 -34.30
CA GLU A 409 22.07 63.37 -35.50
C GLU A 409 22.36 61.84 -35.47
N ASP A 410 22.10 61.07 -36.52
CA ASP A 410 23.01 60.68 -37.64
C ASP A 410 24.19 59.76 -37.27
N ALA A 411 24.06 58.46 -37.61
CA ALA A 411 25.08 57.69 -38.37
C ALA A 411 24.62 56.24 -38.69
N GLY A 412 24.55 55.89 -39.98
CA GLY A 412 24.80 54.51 -40.47
C GLY A 412 23.65 53.49 -40.47
N ASP A 413 22.73 53.61 -41.45
CA ASP A 413 21.77 52.55 -41.84
C ASP A 413 22.44 51.45 -42.70
N GLY A 414 21.81 50.27 -42.83
CA GLY A 414 22.26 49.20 -43.73
C GLY A 414 21.92 47.76 -43.32
N ALA A 415 20.65 47.44 -43.07
CA ALA A 415 20.20 46.05 -42.93
C ALA A 415 19.92 45.40 -44.30
N GLU A 416 20.59 44.29 -44.61
CA GLU A 416 20.32 43.48 -45.82
C GLU A 416 20.15 41.99 -45.47
N ASP A 417 19.44 41.29 -46.35
CA ASP A 417 18.88 39.95 -46.17
C ASP A 417 19.95 38.85 -45.92
N VAL A 418 19.82 38.08 -44.84
CA VAL A 418 20.79 37.02 -44.47
C VAL A 418 20.30 35.66 -44.92
N ALA A 419 20.72 35.28 -46.13
CA ALA A 419 20.63 33.93 -46.67
C ALA A 419 21.26 32.87 -45.72
N PRO A 420 20.84 31.59 -45.78
CA PRO A 420 21.36 30.54 -44.90
C PRO A 420 22.89 30.44 -44.94
N PRO A 421 23.55 30.14 -43.81
CA PRO A 421 24.99 30.24 -43.66
C PRO A 421 25.73 29.31 -44.63
N SER A 422 26.36 29.91 -45.63
CA SER A 422 27.32 29.22 -46.49
C SER A 422 28.53 28.77 -45.66
N PRO A 423 29.16 27.63 -46.00
CA PRO A 423 30.27 27.08 -45.22
C PRO A 423 31.44 28.08 -45.15
N PRO A 424 32.20 28.11 -44.03
CA PRO A 424 33.26 29.08 -43.83
C PRO A 424 34.31 29.01 -44.95
N THR A 425 34.63 30.17 -45.51
CA THR A 425 35.67 30.32 -46.55
C THR A 425 36.99 29.74 -46.08
N SER A 426 37.73 29.09 -46.98
CA SER A 426 38.82 28.15 -46.71
C SER A 426 40.04 28.69 -45.95
N GLY A 427 39.88 28.95 -44.65
CA GLY A 427 40.96 28.89 -43.68
C GLY A 427 41.36 27.43 -43.43
N SER A 428 42.63 27.18 -43.11
CA SER A 428 43.12 25.84 -42.80
C SER A 428 42.72 25.42 -41.37
N PHE A 429 41.49 24.95 -41.20
CA PHE A 429 41.04 24.31 -39.97
C PHE A 429 41.39 22.81 -39.94
N VAL A 430 41.41 22.21 -38.75
CA VAL A 430 41.77 20.80 -38.54
C VAL A 430 40.84 20.14 -37.53
N SER A 431 40.08 19.15 -37.99
CA SER A 431 39.08 18.41 -37.21
C SER A 431 39.70 17.25 -36.41
N LEU A 432 39.32 17.13 -35.13
CA LEU A 432 39.61 16.00 -34.26
C LEU A 432 38.29 15.37 -33.79
N GLY A 433 38.05 14.10 -34.14
CA GLY A 433 36.81 13.38 -33.83
C GLY A 433 36.96 12.38 -32.67
N PHE A 434 36.02 12.39 -31.74
CA PHE A 434 35.95 11.53 -30.56
C PHE A 434 34.58 10.80 -30.57
N PRO A 435 34.52 9.54 -31.06
CA PRO A 435 33.27 8.80 -31.22
C PRO A 435 32.86 8.08 -29.93
N TRP A 436 31.58 8.14 -29.57
CA TRP A 436 31.03 7.48 -28.38
C TRP A 436 29.91 6.50 -28.74
N ASP A 437 29.69 5.52 -27.86
CA ASP A 437 28.61 4.53 -27.89
C ASP A 437 27.35 5.00 -27.11
N GLN A 438 27.52 5.98 -26.23
CA GLN A 438 26.48 6.55 -25.36
C GLN A 438 26.58 8.09 -25.29
N PRO A 439 25.50 8.79 -24.90
CA PRO A 439 25.56 10.22 -24.59
C PRO A 439 26.67 10.53 -23.57
N THR A 440 27.55 11.46 -23.93
CA THR A 440 28.78 11.78 -23.20
C THR A 440 28.94 13.31 -23.15
N ALA A 441 29.21 13.85 -21.96
CA ALA A 441 29.41 15.27 -21.70
C ALA A 441 30.88 15.66 -21.95
N GLY A 442 31.12 16.86 -22.48
CA GLY A 442 32.45 17.34 -22.87
C GLY A 442 32.86 18.66 -22.21
N ALA A 443 34.17 18.85 -21.99
CA ALA A 443 34.80 20.13 -21.63
C ALA A 443 36.10 20.34 -22.43
N VAL A 444 36.34 21.57 -22.89
CA VAL A 444 37.52 21.93 -23.69
C VAL A 444 38.05 23.31 -23.29
N PHE A 445 39.32 23.37 -22.90
CA PHE A 445 39.94 24.57 -22.30
C PHE A 445 41.46 24.59 -22.50
N ARG A 446 42.11 25.72 -22.17
CA ARG A 446 43.58 25.84 -22.20
C ARG A 446 44.17 26.04 -20.81
N ARG A 447 45.23 25.30 -20.51
CA ARG A 447 45.96 25.33 -19.22
C ARG A 447 47.41 24.88 -19.43
N ALA A 448 48.36 25.52 -18.76
CA ALA A 448 49.81 25.26 -18.87
C ALA A 448 50.39 25.26 -20.32
N GLY A 449 49.74 25.95 -21.27
CA GLY A 449 50.10 25.94 -22.70
C GLY A 449 49.51 24.77 -23.52
N TYR A 450 48.93 23.79 -22.86
CA TYR A 450 48.19 22.69 -23.48
C TYR A 450 46.74 23.12 -23.78
N LEU A 451 46.17 22.51 -24.82
CA LEU A 451 44.73 22.39 -25.00
C LEU A 451 44.31 21.05 -24.36
N TRP A 452 43.29 21.09 -23.50
CA TRP A 452 42.71 19.94 -22.83
C TRP A 452 41.33 19.66 -23.42
N VAL A 453 41.04 18.38 -23.63
CA VAL A 453 39.72 17.84 -23.98
C VAL A 453 39.38 16.79 -22.93
N VAL A 454 38.26 16.94 -22.24
CA VAL A 454 37.84 16.11 -21.11
C VAL A 454 36.41 15.62 -21.33
N PHE A 455 36.15 14.35 -21.05
CA PHE A 455 34.83 13.73 -21.12
C PHE A 455 34.50 12.97 -19.83
N ASP A 456 33.21 12.94 -19.46
CA ASP A 456 32.70 12.30 -18.23
C ASP A 456 32.66 10.76 -18.28
N ARG A 457 33.02 10.17 -19.42
CA ARG A 457 33.08 8.71 -19.68
C ARG A 457 34.50 8.27 -20.02
N PHE A 458 34.84 7.00 -19.76
CA PHE A 458 36.15 6.42 -20.05
C PHE A 458 36.16 5.66 -21.40
N GLN A 459 37.15 5.96 -22.24
CA GLN A 459 37.48 5.25 -23.48
C GLN A 459 39.00 5.36 -23.73
N GLU A 460 39.63 4.33 -24.30
CA GLU A 460 41.00 4.45 -24.83
C GLU A 460 40.97 5.06 -26.24
N VAL A 461 41.63 6.20 -26.44
CA VAL A 461 41.54 7.00 -27.66
C VAL A 461 42.66 6.66 -28.65
N ASP A 462 42.35 6.50 -29.96
CA ASP A 462 43.39 6.37 -31.00
C ASP A 462 44.15 7.70 -31.18
N LEU A 463 45.17 7.89 -30.35
CA LEU A 463 46.07 9.04 -30.38
C LEU A 463 46.81 9.17 -31.72
N ASP A 464 47.07 8.08 -32.43
CA ASP A 464 47.72 8.13 -33.74
C ASP A 464 46.74 8.57 -34.83
N LEU A 465 45.45 8.22 -34.75
CA LEU A 465 44.40 8.80 -35.61
C LEU A 465 44.27 10.29 -35.38
N LEU A 466 44.14 10.71 -34.11
CA LEU A 466 44.09 12.13 -33.78
C LEU A 466 45.36 12.89 -34.22
N ARG A 467 46.53 12.25 -34.19
CA ARG A 467 47.79 12.84 -34.69
C ARG A 467 47.87 12.87 -36.23
N ARG A 468 47.27 11.90 -36.92
CA ARG A 468 47.13 11.88 -38.39
C ARG A 468 46.15 12.97 -38.87
N SER A 469 44.98 13.09 -38.24
CA SER A 469 43.99 14.13 -38.53
C SER A 469 44.50 15.52 -38.12
N GLY A 470 45.13 15.62 -36.94
CA GLY A 470 45.73 16.82 -36.37
C GLY A 470 46.91 17.44 -37.14
N ARG A 471 47.30 16.87 -38.28
CA ARG A 471 48.60 17.10 -38.93
C ARG A 471 48.81 18.55 -39.33
N GLY A 472 49.86 19.16 -38.75
CA GLY A 472 50.29 20.53 -39.04
C GLY A 472 49.83 21.55 -37.99
N VAL A 473 48.76 21.25 -37.25
CA VAL A 473 48.28 22.07 -36.12
C VAL A 473 48.66 21.44 -34.79
N VAL A 474 48.40 20.14 -34.60
CA VAL A 474 48.77 19.37 -33.39
C VAL A 474 50.24 18.94 -33.46
N ARG A 475 50.96 19.08 -32.35
CA ARG A 475 52.41 18.77 -32.22
C ARG A 475 52.64 17.56 -31.31
N THR A 476 52.17 17.66 -30.07
CA THR A 476 52.08 16.56 -29.11
C THR A 476 50.62 16.31 -28.75
N ILE A 477 50.30 15.06 -28.44
CA ILE A 477 48.99 14.62 -27.94
C ILE A 477 49.23 13.40 -27.06
N GLU A 478 48.54 13.34 -25.92
CA GLU A 478 48.61 12.23 -24.96
C GLU A 478 47.30 12.12 -24.15
N GLN A 479 46.95 10.90 -23.74
CA GLN A 479 45.82 10.65 -22.85
C GLN A 479 46.31 10.60 -21.40
N VAL A 480 45.69 11.37 -20.52
CA VAL A 480 45.95 11.38 -19.07
C VAL A 480 44.89 10.52 -18.40
N ARG A 481 45.30 9.52 -17.61
CA ARG A 481 44.38 8.64 -16.88
C ARG A 481 44.01 9.25 -15.54
N VAL A 482 42.76 9.65 -15.35
CA VAL A 482 42.25 10.25 -14.11
C VAL A 482 41.01 9.47 -13.64
N GLY A 483 41.24 8.62 -12.64
CA GLY A 483 40.24 7.65 -12.17
C GLY A 483 39.88 6.58 -13.22
N PRO A 484 38.87 5.76 -12.93
CA PRO A 484 38.39 4.72 -13.84
C PRO A 484 37.38 5.23 -14.89
N ASN A 485 36.69 6.35 -14.66
CA ASN A 485 35.46 6.70 -15.39
C ASN A 485 35.57 7.92 -16.33
N SER A 486 36.74 8.56 -16.52
CA SER A 486 36.85 9.79 -17.33
C SER A 486 37.97 9.75 -18.37
N THR A 487 37.78 10.45 -19.49
CA THR A 487 38.74 10.51 -20.61
C THR A 487 39.31 11.90 -20.76
N LEU A 488 40.62 12.05 -20.54
CA LEU A 488 41.32 13.32 -20.70
C LEU A 488 42.40 13.20 -21.77
N VAL A 489 42.30 14.02 -22.81
CA VAL A 489 43.33 14.13 -23.86
C VAL A 489 43.91 15.54 -23.82
N ARG A 490 45.21 15.67 -23.57
CA ARG A 490 45.92 16.95 -23.60
C ARG A 490 46.87 17.01 -24.80
N MET A 491 46.96 18.17 -25.43
CA MET A 491 47.72 18.36 -26.66
C MET A 491 48.35 19.74 -26.77
N THR A 492 49.49 19.84 -27.45
CA THR A 492 50.08 21.14 -27.83
C THR A 492 49.76 21.43 -29.29
N THR A 493 49.29 22.65 -29.56
CA THR A 493 48.87 23.10 -30.89
C THR A 493 49.69 24.31 -31.35
N ALA A 494 49.62 24.63 -32.65
CA ALA A 494 50.23 25.82 -33.21
C ALA A 494 49.65 27.10 -32.57
N PRO A 495 50.46 28.16 -32.34
CA PRO A 495 49.97 29.41 -31.76
C PRO A 495 48.79 30.01 -32.54
N GLY A 496 47.81 30.56 -31.81
CA GLY A 496 46.60 31.15 -32.38
C GLY A 496 45.49 30.16 -32.76
N TYR A 497 45.78 28.85 -32.85
CA TYR A 497 44.74 27.86 -33.12
C TYR A 497 43.93 27.54 -31.87
N ASN A 498 42.61 27.71 -31.93
CA ASN A 498 41.67 27.45 -30.84
C ASN A 498 40.45 26.66 -31.35
N PRO A 499 39.82 25.84 -30.48
CA PRO A 499 38.70 24.98 -30.84
C PRO A 499 37.42 25.77 -31.08
N SER A 500 36.68 25.36 -32.12
CA SER A 500 35.21 25.35 -32.14
C SER A 500 34.76 23.89 -31.94
N LEU A 501 33.55 23.66 -31.46
CA LEU A 501 33.02 22.32 -31.20
C LEU A 501 31.74 22.10 -32.00
N ARG A 502 31.53 20.87 -32.48
CA ARG A 502 30.24 20.42 -33.02
C ARG A 502 30.00 18.95 -32.68
N ARG A 503 28.73 18.55 -32.67
CA ARG A 503 28.30 17.18 -32.39
C ARG A 503 27.54 16.61 -33.60
N ASP A 504 27.83 15.36 -33.94
CA ASP A 504 27.20 14.63 -35.05
C ASP A 504 26.75 13.27 -34.53
N GLY A 505 25.47 13.16 -34.13
CA GLY A 505 24.99 12.06 -33.29
C GLY A 505 25.75 11.97 -31.96
N LEU A 506 26.54 10.90 -31.81
CA LEU A 506 27.43 10.63 -30.66
C LEU A 506 28.91 10.95 -30.94
N LEU A 507 29.24 11.48 -32.13
CA LEU A 507 30.58 11.96 -32.46
C LEU A 507 30.76 13.40 -31.97
N TRP A 508 31.65 13.61 -31.01
CA TRP A 508 32.16 14.94 -30.70
C TRP A 508 33.27 15.31 -31.68
N VAL A 509 33.21 16.50 -32.30
CA VAL A 509 34.27 17.03 -33.17
C VAL A 509 34.78 18.35 -32.62
N VAL A 510 36.10 18.43 -32.48
CA VAL A 510 36.84 19.64 -32.09
C VAL A 510 37.57 20.17 -33.33
N ASP A 511 37.08 21.27 -33.89
CA ASP A 511 37.62 21.92 -35.09
C ASP A 511 38.61 23.03 -34.69
N LEU A 512 39.90 22.79 -34.92
CA LEU A 512 40.98 23.71 -34.57
C LEU A 512 41.25 24.71 -35.69
N MET A 513 41.01 26.00 -35.44
CA MET A 513 41.21 27.09 -36.42
C MET A 513 41.81 28.34 -35.77
N GLN A 514 42.34 29.29 -36.56
CA GLN A 514 42.94 30.51 -36.02
C GLN A 514 41.85 31.51 -35.59
N GLN A 515 41.59 31.57 -34.28
CA GLN A 515 40.54 32.40 -33.67
C GLN A 515 40.89 32.68 -32.18
N PRO A 516 40.29 33.69 -31.51
CA PRO A 516 40.37 33.79 -30.05
C PRO A 516 39.73 32.57 -29.38
N LEU A 517 40.17 32.21 -28.17
CA LEU A 517 39.48 31.21 -27.35
C LEU A 517 38.24 31.86 -26.73
N ARG A 518 37.05 31.43 -27.15
CA ARG A 518 35.74 31.81 -26.60
C ARG A 518 34.76 30.61 -26.77
N PRO A 519 33.75 30.48 -25.89
CA PRO A 519 32.60 29.62 -26.13
C PRO A 519 31.64 30.28 -27.14
N GLU A 520 30.65 29.54 -27.62
CA GLU A 520 29.55 30.08 -28.41
C GLU A 520 28.51 30.76 -27.53
N ARG A 521 28.31 30.22 -26.32
CA ARG A 521 27.41 30.72 -25.28
C ARG A 521 28.18 30.86 -23.96
N PRO A 522 28.40 32.08 -23.46
CA PRO A 522 28.93 32.28 -22.12
C PRO A 522 28.01 31.68 -21.06
N ILE A 523 28.59 30.94 -20.11
CA ILE A 523 27.94 30.54 -18.87
C ILE A 523 28.07 31.72 -17.91
N GLU A 524 26.95 32.19 -17.36
CA GLU A 524 26.97 33.20 -16.31
C GLU A 524 27.45 32.60 -14.98
N VAL A 525 28.08 33.43 -14.16
CA VAL A 525 28.65 33.02 -12.87
C VAL A 525 28.05 33.92 -11.82
N GLU A 526 27.07 33.39 -11.10
CA GLU A 526 26.22 34.14 -10.17
C GLU A 526 26.73 33.94 -8.75
N PRO A 527 27.25 34.98 -8.08
CA PRO A 527 27.50 34.89 -6.65
C PRO A 527 26.16 34.82 -5.92
N GLN A 528 25.98 33.84 -5.03
CA GLN A 528 24.87 33.81 -4.09
C GLN A 528 25.41 34.13 -2.70
N LEU A 529 25.20 35.37 -2.24
CA LEU A 529 25.68 35.85 -0.94
C LEU A 529 24.82 35.36 0.23
N GLN A 530 23.50 35.20 0.02
CA GLN A 530 22.53 34.91 1.08
C GLN A 530 21.95 33.51 0.88
N SER A 531 22.71 32.49 1.26
CA SER A 531 22.36 31.06 1.14
C SER A 531 22.37 30.39 2.52
N PRO A 532 21.52 29.39 2.78
CA PRO A 532 21.46 28.67 4.08
C PRO A 532 22.79 28.14 4.62
N VAL A 533 23.78 27.92 3.74
CA VAL A 533 25.13 27.39 4.07
C VAL A 533 26.24 28.44 3.97
N GLY A 534 25.88 29.72 3.84
CA GLY A 534 26.80 30.82 3.54
C GLY A 534 27.10 30.97 2.05
N SER A 535 27.93 31.96 1.71
CA SER A 535 28.14 32.43 0.34
C SER A 535 28.72 31.37 -0.62
N ARG A 536 28.24 31.34 -1.87
CA ARG A 536 28.66 30.40 -2.91
C ARG A 536 28.65 31.02 -4.32
N LEU A 537 29.07 30.26 -5.33
CA LEU A 537 28.87 30.60 -6.75
C LEU A 537 27.92 29.57 -7.39
N LEU A 538 26.83 30.05 -7.99
CA LEU A 538 25.95 29.27 -8.85
C LEU A 538 26.39 29.38 -10.31
N LEU A 539 26.23 28.28 -11.04
CA LEU A 539 26.39 28.15 -12.48
C LEU A 539 25.08 27.55 -13.03
N PRO A 540 24.21 28.33 -13.70
CA PRO A 540 22.96 27.82 -14.28
C PRO A 540 23.25 26.99 -15.54
N VAL A 541 23.60 25.73 -15.34
CA VAL A 541 23.95 24.76 -16.40
C VAL A 541 23.04 23.54 -16.33
N VAL A 542 22.19 23.38 -17.35
CA VAL A 542 21.27 22.24 -17.47
C VAL A 542 22.05 20.98 -17.87
N GLU A 543 21.77 19.87 -17.19
CA GLU A 543 22.44 18.57 -17.39
C GLU A 543 23.98 18.67 -17.27
N GLY A 544 24.45 19.17 -16.13
CA GLY A 544 25.87 19.18 -15.81
C GLY A 544 26.40 17.76 -15.60
N GLY A 545 27.42 17.36 -16.38
CA GLY A 545 28.03 16.04 -16.30
C GLY A 545 28.77 15.78 -14.98
N ARG A 546 29.35 14.59 -14.82
CA ARG A 546 30.09 14.27 -13.60
C ARG A 546 31.31 15.19 -13.45
N VAL A 547 31.43 15.87 -12.31
CA VAL A 547 32.62 16.66 -11.95
C VAL A 547 33.85 15.75 -11.90
N VAL A 548 34.89 16.11 -12.66
CA VAL A 548 36.16 15.39 -12.75
C VAL A 548 37.23 16.16 -11.97
N PRO A 549 37.70 15.66 -10.81
CA PRO A 549 38.86 16.23 -10.12
C PRO A 549 40.15 15.81 -10.84
N VAL A 550 40.88 16.79 -11.38
CA VAL A 550 42.09 16.59 -12.18
C VAL A 550 43.31 17.09 -11.43
N ARG A 551 44.45 16.42 -11.58
CA ARG A 551 45.76 16.91 -11.14
C ARG A 551 46.62 17.25 -12.35
N ASP A 552 47.18 18.47 -12.40
CA ASP A 552 48.00 18.92 -13.52
C ASP A 552 49.38 18.24 -13.49
N PRO A 553 49.82 17.52 -14.54
CA PRO A 553 51.14 16.88 -14.56
C PRO A 553 52.33 17.85 -14.67
N GLU A 554 52.13 19.08 -15.16
CA GLU A 554 53.20 20.09 -15.27
C GLU A 554 53.27 20.98 -14.02
N LEU A 555 52.12 21.35 -13.46
CA LEU A 555 52.00 22.29 -12.34
C LEU A 555 51.89 21.60 -10.97
N GLY A 556 51.41 20.35 -10.92
CA GLY A 556 51.33 19.52 -9.72
C GLY A 556 50.15 19.80 -8.79
N ASP A 557 49.36 20.83 -9.05
CA ASP A 557 48.15 21.25 -8.34
C ASP A 557 46.89 20.53 -8.83
N GLN A 558 45.78 20.70 -8.11
CA GLN A 558 44.48 20.10 -8.44
C GLN A 558 43.48 21.16 -8.91
N PHE A 559 42.55 20.74 -9.78
CA PHE A 559 41.48 21.57 -10.30
C PHE A 559 40.27 20.71 -10.68
N PHE A 560 39.08 21.29 -10.66
CA PHE A 560 37.86 20.60 -11.06
C PHE A 560 37.51 20.95 -12.51
N VAL A 561 36.98 19.97 -13.24
CA VAL A 561 36.40 20.14 -14.58
C VAL A 561 34.96 19.65 -14.54
N LEU A 562 34.04 20.43 -15.06
CA LEU A 562 32.66 20.05 -15.30
C LEU A 562 32.42 19.94 -16.82
N PRO A 563 32.38 18.71 -17.37
CA PRO A 563 31.90 18.45 -18.72
C PRO A 563 30.39 18.75 -18.82
N LEU A 564 29.94 19.31 -19.95
CA LEU A 564 28.54 19.61 -20.22
C LEU A 564 28.05 18.85 -21.46
N ILE A 565 26.79 18.39 -21.43
CA ILE A 565 26.12 17.74 -22.57
C ILE A 565 25.73 18.78 -23.64
N GLN A 566 25.34 19.98 -23.20
CA GLN A 566 24.97 21.08 -24.09
C GLN A 566 26.19 21.67 -24.81
N LEU A 567 26.16 21.62 -26.14
CA LEU A 567 27.22 22.14 -27.01
C LEU A 567 27.37 23.66 -26.89
N GLY A 568 28.60 24.16 -26.99
CA GLY A 568 28.93 25.57 -27.14
C GLY A 568 28.96 26.38 -25.84
N HIS A 569 28.59 25.80 -24.69
CA HIS A 569 28.52 26.49 -23.41
C HIS A 569 29.86 26.44 -22.67
N GLY A 570 30.39 27.60 -22.25
CA GLY A 570 31.64 27.70 -21.51
C GLY A 570 31.83 29.04 -20.78
N VAL A 571 32.86 29.16 -19.95
CA VAL A 571 33.12 30.37 -19.14
C VAL A 571 33.73 31.47 -20.01
N TYR A 572 33.06 32.63 -20.10
CA TYR A 572 33.64 33.84 -20.69
C TYR A 572 33.00 35.13 -20.14
N PRO A 573 33.79 36.18 -19.79
CA PRO A 573 35.24 36.19 -19.65
C PRO A 573 35.71 35.30 -18.49
N ALA A 574 37.04 35.13 -18.32
CA ALA A 574 37.56 34.49 -17.12
C ALA A 574 37.15 35.29 -15.87
N ARG A 575 36.73 34.58 -14.82
CA ARG A 575 36.42 35.14 -13.51
C ARG A 575 37.50 34.73 -12.51
N SER A 576 37.82 35.60 -11.55
CA SER A 576 38.71 35.25 -10.44
C SER A 576 38.19 35.89 -9.17
N PHE A 577 37.90 35.04 -8.20
CA PHE A 577 37.46 35.36 -6.86
C PHE A 577 38.63 35.13 -5.89
N PRO A 578 38.51 35.49 -4.59
CA PRO A 578 39.58 35.30 -3.61
C PRO A 578 40.09 33.85 -3.50
N GLU A 579 39.19 32.86 -3.58
CA GLU A 579 39.52 31.45 -3.36
C GLU A 579 39.42 30.55 -4.59
N VAL A 580 38.87 31.03 -5.72
CA VAL A 580 38.75 30.25 -6.97
C VAL A 580 38.96 31.11 -8.22
N THR A 581 39.59 30.54 -9.25
CA THR A 581 39.67 31.13 -10.59
C THR A 581 39.00 30.22 -11.62
N LEU A 582 38.08 30.80 -12.40
CA LEU A 582 37.41 30.14 -13.52
C LEU A 582 38.00 30.69 -14.83
N PRO A 583 38.97 30.00 -15.47
CA PRO A 583 39.59 30.44 -16.72
C PRO A 583 38.62 30.36 -17.90
N VAL A 584 38.97 31.02 -19.02
CA VAL A 584 38.17 30.89 -20.26
C VAL A 584 38.21 29.46 -20.77
N THR A 585 37.02 28.90 -21.02
CA THR A 585 36.82 27.62 -21.70
C THR A 585 36.15 27.85 -23.06
N ALA A 586 36.24 26.86 -23.96
CA ALA A 586 35.41 26.80 -25.17
C ALA A 586 34.17 25.91 -24.99
N GLN A 587 34.24 24.98 -24.04
CA GLN A 587 33.18 24.06 -23.65
C GLN A 587 33.37 23.67 -22.18
N GLY A 588 32.30 23.56 -21.41
CA GLY A 588 32.30 23.14 -20.01
C GLY A 588 32.87 24.19 -19.05
N VAL A 589 32.93 23.87 -17.76
CA VAL A 589 33.48 24.74 -16.71
C VAL A 589 34.79 24.14 -16.17
N VAL A 590 35.71 25.02 -15.77
CA VAL A 590 36.93 24.66 -15.04
C VAL A 590 37.02 25.54 -13.81
N VAL A 591 37.33 24.94 -12.66
CA VAL A 591 37.51 25.63 -11.38
C VAL A 591 38.90 25.34 -10.86
N ILE A 592 39.72 26.38 -10.73
CA ILE A 592 41.06 26.30 -10.13
C ILE A 592 40.94 26.80 -8.69
N PRO A 593 40.98 25.93 -7.67
CA PRO A 593 40.93 26.34 -6.28
C PRO A 593 42.28 26.89 -5.81
N HIS A 594 42.22 27.92 -4.96
CA HIS A 594 43.37 28.45 -4.20
C HIS A 594 43.40 27.95 -2.74
N SER A 595 42.42 27.12 -2.37
CA SER A 595 42.23 26.57 -1.02
C SER A 595 41.74 25.13 -1.11
N ASP A 596 42.26 24.23 -0.25
CA ASP A 596 41.91 22.80 -0.27
C ASP A 596 40.47 22.51 0.19
N ARG A 597 39.75 23.52 0.73
CA ARG A 597 38.36 23.41 1.22
C ARG A 597 37.29 23.58 0.14
N ILE A 598 37.68 23.84 -1.11
CA ILE A 598 36.75 24.13 -2.20
C ILE A 598 36.15 22.84 -2.76
N GLU A 599 34.82 22.76 -2.76
CA GLU A 599 34.06 21.73 -3.46
C GLU A 599 33.38 22.29 -4.69
N MET A 600 33.17 21.43 -5.68
CA MET A 600 32.35 21.70 -6.86
C MET A 600 31.37 20.55 -7.03
N ARG A 601 30.07 20.86 -7.13
CA ARG A 601 29.00 19.88 -7.27
C ARG A 601 28.19 20.18 -8.53
N SER A 602 27.58 19.14 -9.11
CA SER A 602 26.82 19.23 -10.35
C SER A 602 25.54 18.42 -10.22
N SER A 603 24.47 18.95 -10.78
CA SER A 603 23.10 18.43 -10.68
C SER A 603 22.37 18.60 -12.01
N ARG A 604 21.05 18.33 -12.02
CA ARG A 604 20.18 18.60 -13.17
C ARG A 604 19.83 20.09 -13.31
N SER A 605 19.63 20.79 -12.19
CA SER A 605 19.23 22.20 -12.11
C SER A 605 20.41 23.17 -12.30
N GLY A 606 21.61 22.79 -11.86
CA GLY A 606 22.82 23.60 -12.05
C GLY A 606 24.10 22.97 -11.50
N ALA A 607 25.15 23.78 -11.38
CA ALA A 607 26.35 23.42 -10.65
C ALA A 607 26.72 24.51 -9.64
N GLU A 608 27.21 24.12 -8.47
CA GLU A 608 27.70 25.05 -7.46
C GLU A 608 29.20 24.91 -7.23
N ILE A 609 29.80 26.01 -6.78
CA ILE A 609 31.12 26.04 -6.17
C ILE A 609 30.95 26.61 -4.78
N ALA A 610 31.36 25.85 -3.77
CA ALA A 610 31.21 26.18 -2.36
C ALA A 610 32.50 25.87 -1.58
N ALA A 611 32.54 26.27 -0.32
CA ALA A 611 33.50 25.72 0.64
C ALA A 611 32.82 24.61 1.45
N ALA A 612 33.56 23.56 1.81
CA ALA A 612 33.10 22.52 2.73
C ALA A 612 32.82 23.04 4.15
N ASP A 613 33.28 24.26 4.49
CA ASP A 613 33.06 24.92 5.77
C ASP A 613 32.71 26.42 5.61
N GLY A 614 31.50 26.83 6.00
CA GLY A 614 31.16 28.25 6.22
C GLY A 614 31.27 29.19 5.01
N GLY A 615 31.02 28.70 3.79
CA GLY A 615 30.93 29.52 2.58
C GLY A 615 32.25 30.05 2.00
N LEU A 616 32.18 30.54 0.76
CA LEU A 616 33.28 31.17 0.01
C LEU A 616 33.50 32.62 0.44
N THR A 617 34.75 33.04 0.62
CA THR A 617 35.07 34.46 0.70
C THR A 617 34.99 35.12 -0.69
N LEU A 618 34.12 36.11 -0.82
CA LEU A 618 33.91 36.92 -2.03
C LEU A 618 34.42 38.35 -1.78
N SER A 619 34.81 39.08 -2.83
CA SER A 619 35.43 40.41 -2.64
C SER A 619 34.38 41.51 -2.40
N GLU A 620 34.78 42.59 -1.71
CA GLU A 620 33.92 43.78 -1.56
C GLU A 620 33.45 44.35 -2.91
N GLU A 621 34.22 44.15 -3.99
CA GLU A 621 33.85 44.61 -5.34
C GLU A 621 32.83 43.67 -6.01
N ASP A 622 32.90 42.36 -5.78
CA ASP A 622 31.84 41.40 -6.18
C ASP A 622 30.53 41.68 -5.43
N THR A 623 30.60 41.81 -4.10
CA THR A 623 29.47 42.17 -3.24
C THR A 623 28.86 43.51 -3.64
N ARG A 624 29.70 44.48 -4.03
CA ARG A 624 29.25 45.77 -4.56
C ARG A 624 28.63 45.65 -5.95
N LEU A 625 29.17 44.84 -6.85
CA LEU A 625 28.60 44.64 -8.18
C LEU A 625 27.23 43.93 -8.10
N GLN A 626 27.08 42.94 -7.22
CA GLN A 626 25.80 42.30 -6.96
C GLN A 626 24.79 43.29 -6.37
N THR A 627 25.13 44.01 -5.29
CA THR A 627 24.24 45.02 -4.69
C THR A 627 23.99 46.25 -5.58
N LEU A 628 24.76 46.45 -6.65
CA LEU A 628 24.46 47.43 -7.70
C LEU A 628 23.52 46.86 -8.77
N SER A 629 23.64 45.59 -9.14
CA SER A 629 22.68 44.89 -10.01
C SER A 629 21.31 44.76 -9.34
N THR A 630 21.28 44.43 -8.05
CA THR A 630 20.06 44.27 -7.26
C THR A 630 19.56 45.60 -6.64
N LEU A 631 19.75 46.75 -7.32
CA LEU A 631 19.30 48.06 -6.80
C LEU A 631 17.76 48.24 -6.74
N GLY A 632 16.97 47.23 -7.13
CA GLY A 632 15.54 47.11 -6.78
C GLY A 632 15.26 46.08 -5.67
N GLU A 633 16.23 45.22 -5.36
CA GLU A 633 16.13 44.00 -4.54
C GLU A 633 17.28 44.03 -3.51
N GLY A 634 17.07 44.78 -2.43
CA GLY A 634 18.02 44.84 -1.32
C GLY A 634 18.15 43.50 -0.60
N ALA A 635 19.18 43.37 0.25
CA ALA A 635 19.40 42.19 1.06
C ALA A 635 18.14 41.78 1.85
N LEU A 636 17.89 40.45 1.93
CA LEU A 636 16.64 39.83 2.43
C LEU A 636 16.03 40.58 3.63
N LYS A 637 14.79 41.04 3.48
CA LYS A 637 14.06 41.82 4.47
C LYS A 637 13.53 40.91 5.57
N GLN A 638 14.27 40.88 6.67
CA GLN A 638 13.90 40.18 7.90
C GLN A 638 13.08 41.08 8.84
N ILE A 639 12.24 40.43 9.65
CA ILE A 639 11.36 40.99 10.67
C ILE A 639 11.54 40.31 12.05
N PHE A 640 12.11 39.10 12.07
CA PHE A 640 12.53 38.40 13.27
C PHE A 640 13.98 38.76 13.66
N ASP A 641 14.23 38.85 14.96
CA ASP A 641 15.58 38.97 15.55
C ASP A 641 15.70 37.89 16.63
N VAL A 642 15.63 36.62 16.20
CA VAL A 642 15.56 35.48 17.11
C VAL A 642 16.75 35.43 18.09
N PRO A 643 18.01 35.67 17.67
CA PRO A 643 19.14 35.73 18.59
C PRO A 643 19.02 36.88 19.60
N GLY A 644 18.66 38.09 19.18
CA GLY A 644 18.48 39.25 20.06
C GLY A 644 17.26 39.15 20.99
N TRP A 645 16.33 38.24 20.71
CA TRP A 645 15.15 37.98 21.53
C TRP A 645 15.40 36.96 22.65
N ARG A 646 16.40 36.08 22.54
CA ARG A 646 16.77 35.14 23.63
C ARG A 646 17.27 35.85 24.88
N ARG A 647 18.13 36.86 24.75
CA ARG A 647 18.62 37.73 25.85
C ARG A 647 19.32 37.05 27.03
N GLU A 648 19.36 35.72 27.10
CA GLU A 648 20.22 34.98 28.01
C GLU A 648 21.70 35.24 27.68
N ASP A 649 22.53 35.26 28.73
CA ASP A 649 23.99 35.32 28.63
C ASP A 649 24.63 34.57 29.81
N ASP A 650 25.96 34.62 29.93
CA ASP A 650 26.71 34.02 31.04
C ASP A 650 26.30 34.55 32.44
N THR A 651 25.42 35.55 32.52
CA THR A 651 25.04 36.27 33.75
C THR A 651 23.53 36.26 34.06
N MET A 652 22.65 36.01 33.07
CA MET A 652 21.20 35.91 33.26
C MET A 652 20.62 34.61 32.69
N SER A 653 19.95 33.84 33.55
CA SER A 653 19.26 32.62 33.16
C SER A 653 17.87 32.88 32.57
N PHE A 654 17.36 31.90 31.80
CA PHE A 654 16.01 31.94 31.20
C PHE A 654 14.90 32.32 32.20
N HIS A 655 14.95 31.86 33.45
CA HIS A 655 13.94 32.21 34.45
C HIS A 655 14.04 33.66 34.93
N GLU A 656 15.24 34.25 34.96
CA GLU A 656 15.46 35.63 35.41
C GLU A 656 14.98 36.63 34.33
N VAL A 657 15.36 36.40 33.07
CA VAL A 657 14.87 37.22 31.94
C VAL A 657 13.34 37.10 31.80
N LEU A 658 12.79 35.89 31.95
CA LEU A 658 11.34 35.66 31.93
C LEU A 658 10.63 36.42 33.07
N GLN A 659 11.17 36.38 34.29
CA GLN A 659 10.59 37.07 35.44
C GLN A 659 10.64 38.60 35.26
N ASP A 660 11.72 39.15 34.72
CA ASP A 660 11.83 40.59 34.43
C ASP A 660 10.85 41.03 33.33
N LEU A 661 10.65 40.21 32.29
CA LEU A 661 9.64 40.47 31.25
C LEU A 661 8.22 40.41 31.81
N GLN A 662 7.88 39.40 32.62
CA GLN A 662 6.59 39.31 33.29
C GLN A 662 6.34 40.49 34.24
N TYR A 663 7.36 40.91 35.00
CA TYR A 663 7.30 42.11 35.84
C TYR A 663 7.08 43.38 35.00
N ALA A 664 7.79 43.53 33.88
CA ALA A 664 7.61 44.65 32.96
C ALA A 664 6.19 44.72 32.37
N VAL A 665 5.57 43.58 32.02
CA VAL A 665 4.15 43.51 31.63
C VAL A 665 3.23 43.94 32.78
N ALA A 666 3.49 43.47 34.01
CA ALA A 666 2.66 43.76 35.18
C ALA A 666 2.68 45.25 35.59
N VAL A 667 3.83 45.93 35.49
CA VAL A 667 3.95 47.37 35.80
C VAL A 667 3.67 48.30 34.61
N ALA A 668 3.43 47.76 33.41
CA ALA A 668 3.18 48.57 32.22
C ALA A 668 1.83 49.34 32.31
N PRO A 669 1.82 50.64 31.98
CA PRO A 669 0.57 51.35 31.73
C PRO A 669 -0.09 50.75 30.48
N GLU A 670 -1.42 50.77 30.45
CA GLU A 670 -2.27 50.12 29.46
C GLU A 670 -1.82 50.36 28.01
N SER A 671 -1.55 51.63 27.65
CA SER A 671 -1.06 52.03 26.32
C SER A 671 0.34 51.54 25.91
N ARG A 672 1.08 50.90 26.82
CA ARG A 672 2.36 50.20 26.54
C ARG A 672 2.32 48.72 26.92
N ARG A 673 1.20 48.20 27.45
CA ARG A 673 1.10 46.81 27.89
C ARG A 673 1.16 45.83 26.73
N GLY A 674 0.58 46.15 25.58
CA GLY A 674 0.70 45.32 24.37
C GLY A 674 2.13 45.24 23.84
N GLN A 675 2.90 46.34 23.93
CA GLN A 675 4.33 46.32 23.58
C GLN A 675 5.12 45.43 24.56
N ALA A 676 4.91 45.59 25.87
CA ALA A 676 5.57 44.74 26.86
C ALA A 676 5.18 43.25 26.70
N ARG A 677 3.91 42.95 26.38
CA ARG A 677 3.46 41.59 26.04
C ARG A 677 4.09 41.08 24.74
N LEU A 678 4.27 41.92 23.73
CA LEU A 678 4.91 41.50 22.47
C LEU A 678 6.37 41.10 22.71
N GLU A 679 7.10 41.82 23.57
CA GLU A 679 8.45 41.44 24.01
C GLU A 679 8.46 40.10 24.76
N LEU A 680 7.46 39.83 25.61
CA LEU A 680 7.29 38.53 26.28
C LEU A 680 6.94 37.40 25.28
N ALA A 681 6.09 37.67 24.28
CA ALA A 681 5.74 36.71 23.23
C ALA A 681 6.94 36.40 22.31
N ARG A 682 7.75 37.41 21.97
CA ARG A 682 9.02 37.28 21.24
C ARG A 682 10.01 36.39 21.98
N TYR A 683 10.15 36.62 23.28
CA TYR A 683 11.01 35.81 24.16
C TYR A 683 10.55 34.36 24.25
N TYR A 684 9.25 34.11 24.43
CA TYR A 684 8.69 32.76 24.39
C TYR A 684 8.92 32.06 23.04
N PHE A 685 8.61 32.73 21.93
CA PHE A 685 8.83 32.21 20.57
C PHE A 685 10.31 31.88 20.30
N ALA A 686 11.21 32.80 20.64
CA ALA A 686 12.65 32.63 20.43
C ALA A 686 13.25 31.46 21.22
N ASN A 687 12.57 31.00 22.28
CA ASN A 687 12.95 29.86 23.10
C ASN A 687 12.01 28.64 22.92
N GLY A 688 11.27 28.57 21.81
CA GLY A 688 10.45 27.40 21.44
C GLY A 688 9.09 27.27 22.16
N TYR A 689 8.75 28.18 23.07
CA TYR A 689 7.48 28.20 23.83
C TYR A 689 6.32 28.76 22.99
N ALA A 690 6.04 28.12 21.86
CA ALA A 690 5.01 28.53 20.91
C ALA A 690 3.58 28.59 21.52
N PRO A 691 3.12 27.64 22.37
CA PRO A 691 1.81 27.73 23.02
C PRO A 691 1.66 28.97 23.91
N GLU A 692 2.70 29.30 24.69
CA GLU A 692 2.77 30.46 25.56
C GLU A 692 2.82 31.76 24.75
N ALA A 693 3.64 31.82 23.70
CA ALA A 693 3.69 32.94 22.76
C ALA A 693 2.31 33.21 22.15
N LEU A 694 1.61 32.17 21.68
CA LEU A 694 0.26 32.28 21.13
C LEU A 694 -0.75 32.75 22.18
N GLY A 695 -0.64 32.29 23.43
CA GLY A 695 -1.47 32.75 24.54
C GLY A 695 -1.31 34.26 24.81
N VAL A 696 -0.07 34.75 24.82
CA VAL A 696 0.23 36.18 24.99
C VAL A 696 -0.24 37.00 23.78
N LEU A 697 -0.09 36.49 22.56
CA LEU A 697 -0.57 37.12 21.32
C LEU A 697 -2.10 37.21 21.26
N ARG A 698 -2.84 36.21 21.77
CA ARG A 698 -4.30 36.26 21.92
C ARG A 698 -4.72 37.37 22.87
N ALA A 699 -4.09 37.47 24.05
CA ALA A 699 -4.35 38.55 25.00
C ALA A 699 -3.99 39.97 24.49
N ILE A 700 -3.01 40.08 23.58
CA ILE A 700 -2.77 41.34 22.83
C ILE A 700 -3.94 41.63 21.87
N GLY A 701 -4.40 40.63 21.11
CA GLY A 701 -5.48 40.81 20.15
C GLY A 701 -6.83 41.18 20.77
N GLU A 702 -7.11 40.69 21.98
CA GLU A 702 -8.32 41.01 22.76
C GLU A 702 -8.28 42.42 23.35
N GLU A 703 -7.15 42.85 23.93
CA GLU A 703 -7.05 44.19 24.56
C GLU A 703 -6.68 45.32 23.58
N GLN A 704 -5.95 45.04 22.51
CA GLN A 704 -5.29 46.02 21.64
C GLN A 704 -5.41 45.65 20.15
N VAL A 705 -6.65 45.67 19.65
CA VAL A 705 -7.05 45.30 18.27
C VAL A 705 -6.16 45.97 17.20
N GLU A 706 -5.75 47.22 17.38
CA GLU A 706 -4.87 47.95 16.46
C GLU A 706 -3.52 47.25 16.20
N MET A 707 -3.02 46.46 17.16
CA MET A 707 -1.77 45.70 16.98
C MET A 707 -1.94 44.50 16.04
N VAL A 708 -3.16 43.96 15.91
CA VAL A 708 -3.44 42.71 15.17
C VAL A 708 -3.08 42.82 13.68
N ASN A 709 -3.14 44.01 13.09
CA ASN A 709 -2.84 44.23 11.68
C ASN A 709 -1.41 44.71 11.41
N THR A 710 -0.57 44.81 12.45
CA THR A 710 0.86 45.13 12.29
C THR A 710 1.65 43.93 11.76
N ALA A 711 2.63 44.18 10.90
CA ALA A 711 3.50 43.15 10.33
C ALA A 711 4.15 42.27 11.42
N ALA A 712 4.73 42.90 12.46
CA ALA A 712 5.41 42.18 13.54
C ALA A 712 4.48 41.26 14.35
N PHE A 713 3.21 41.62 14.53
CA PHE A 713 2.23 40.76 15.19
C PHE A 713 1.83 39.58 14.30
N ARG A 714 1.54 39.85 13.02
CA ARG A 714 1.13 38.83 12.04
C ARG A 714 2.23 37.80 11.80
N ALA A 715 3.46 38.26 11.55
CA ALA A 715 4.61 37.38 11.35
C ALA A 715 4.81 36.48 12.57
N LEU A 716 4.87 37.06 13.77
CA LEU A 716 5.10 36.28 15.00
C LEU A 716 3.98 35.29 15.28
N ARG A 717 2.70 35.65 15.06
CA ARG A 717 1.57 34.74 15.27
C ARG A 717 1.54 33.62 14.22
N GLY A 718 1.84 33.93 12.96
CA GLY A 718 1.93 32.95 11.88
C GLY A 718 3.06 31.95 12.05
N ALA A 719 4.28 32.42 12.35
CA ALA A 719 5.42 31.57 12.69
C ALA A 719 5.16 30.72 13.94
N THR A 720 4.50 31.29 14.96
CA THR A 720 4.05 30.54 16.15
C THR A 720 3.05 29.43 15.79
N ASN A 721 2.08 29.70 14.91
CA ASN A 721 1.14 28.68 14.42
C ASN A 721 1.87 27.56 13.65
N PHE A 722 2.87 27.88 12.83
CA PHE A 722 3.69 26.88 12.13
C PHE A 722 4.45 25.95 13.10
N LEU A 723 5.04 26.49 14.17
CA LEU A 723 5.68 25.70 15.23
C LEU A 723 4.67 24.83 16.00
N MET A 724 3.40 25.21 16.03
CA MET A 724 2.29 24.38 16.55
C MET A 724 1.66 23.45 15.50
N HIS A 725 2.28 23.28 14.32
CA HIS A 725 1.77 22.52 13.17
C HIS A 725 0.39 22.99 12.64
N ARG A 726 -0.04 24.21 13.00
CA ARG A 726 -1.25 24.88 12.51
C ARG A 726 -0.95 25.60 11.20
N ASN A 727 -0.69 24.82 10.17
CA ASN A 727 -0.14 25.33 8.92
C ASN A 727 -1.14 26.23 8.18
N GLY A 728 -2.45 25.95 8.27
CA GLY A 728 -3.50 26.82 7.71
C GLY A 728 -3.51 28.21 8.35
N GLU A 729 -3.63 28.27 9.68
CA GLU A 729 -3.61 29.54 10.41
C GLU A 729 -2.25 30.26 10.37
N ALA A 730 -1.17 29.54 10.04
CA ALA A 730 0.13 30.13 9.72
C ALA A 730 0.10 30.84 8.36
N VAL A 731 -0.43 30.18 7.32
CA VAL A 731 -0.56 30.75 5.97
C VAL A 731 -1.49 31.97 5.95
N ASP A 732 -2.61 31.94 6.69
CA ASP A 732 -3.53 33.08 6.81
C ASP A 732 -2.87 34.34 7.42
N ASP A 733 -2.01 34.16 8.42
CA ASP A 733 -1.30 35.27 9.05
C ASP A 733 -0.10 35.75 8.24
N LEU A 734 0.67 34.84 7.66
CA LEU A 734 1.87 35.15 6.85
C LEU A 734 1.51 35.65 5.44
N GLY A 735 0.28 35.39 4.96
CA GLY A 735 -0.29 35.96 3.74
C GLY A 735 -0.92 37.35 3.93
N HIS A 736 -0.89 37.91 5.14
CA HIS A 736 -1.49 39.23 5.42
C HIS A 736 -0.79 40.34 4.61
N PRO A 737 -1.52 41.33 4.03
CA PRO A 737 -0.93 42.33 3.12
C PRO A 737 0.22 43.18 3.69
N SER A 738 0.38 43.28 5.01
CA SER A 738 1.52 43.96 5.65
C SER A 738 2.84 43.16 5.62
N LEU A 739 2.83 41.95 5.04
CA LEU A 739 3.98 41.04 4.91
C LEU A 739 4.35 40.70 3.46
N ILE A 740 3.63 41.26 2.47
CA ILE A 740 3.83 40.91 1.05
C ILE A 740 5.23 41.27 0.55
N ASP A 741 5.81 42.36 1.06
CA ASP A 741 7.15 42.84 0.75
C ASP A 741 8.23 42.32 1.75
N VAL A 742 7.96 41.28 2.55
CA VAL A 742 8.86 40.77 3.60
C VAL A 742 9.32 39.35 3.25
N ASP A 743 10.56 39.22 2.79
CA ASP A 743 11.10 37.99 2.22
C ASP A 743 11.14 36.85 3.25
N GLU A 744 11.39 37.16 4.51
CA GLU A 744 11.31 36.20 5.62
C GLU A 744 9.89 35.69 5.86
N ALA A 745 8.87 36.54 5.72
CA ALA A 745 7.48 36.10 5.83
C ALA A 745 7.05 35.27 4.59
N ALA A 746 7.65 35.50 3.42
CA ALA A 746 7.50 34.63 2.27
C ALA A 746 8.14 33.25 2.51
N PHE A 747 9.33 33.17 3.09
CA PHE A 747 9.97 31.90 3.49
C PHE A 747 9.06 31.08 4.43
N TRP A 748 8.65 31.66 5.57
CA TRP A 748 7.78 30.97 6.53
C TRP A 748 6.42 30.58 5.93
N ARG A 749 5.86 31.40 5.02
CA ARG A 749 4.62 31.09 4.30
C ARG A 749 4.79 29.91 3.35
N ALA A 750 5.88 29.86 2.60
CA ALA A 750 6.20 28.78 1.68
C ALA A 750 6.47 27.46 2.44
N ALA A 751 7.14 27.52 3.60
CA ALA A 751 7.32 26.38 4.48
C ALA A 751 5.99 25.88 5.08
N ALA A 752 5.09 26.80 5.46
CA ALA A 752 3.75 26.44 5.94
C ALA A 752 2.88 25.83 4.83
N GLN A 753 2.93 26.38 3.61
CA GLN A 753 2.23 25.82 2.44
C GLN A 753 2.77 24.44 2.05
N SER A 754 4.09 24.21 2.18
CA SER A 754 4.70 22.89 1.94
C SER A 754 4.08 21.81 2.83
N ARG A 755 3.82 22.13 4.10
CA ARG A 755 3.14 21.24 5.07
C ARG A 755 1.61 21.17 4.90
N LEU A 756 1.05 21.73 3.82
CA LEU A 756 -0.35 21.56 3.41
C LEU A 756 -0.47 20.72 2.12
N GLY A 757 0.66 20.23 1.57
CA GLY A 757 0.75 19.37 0.39
C GLY A 757 1.23 20.11 -0.87
N HIS A 758 1.83 19.36 -1.80
CA HIS A 758 2.51 19.87 -3.00
C HIS A 758 3.69 20.82 -2.67
N ALA A 759 4.59 20.38 -1.78
CA ALA A 759 5.75 21.15 -1.34
C ALA A 759 6.67 21.54 -2.51
N GLY A 760 6.74 20.71 -3.56
CA GLY A 760 7.47 21.04 -4.81
C GLY A 760 7.07 22.38 -5.45
N LEU A 761 5.83 22.84 -5.27
CA LEU A 761 5.37 24.15 -5.78
C LEU A 761 5.97 25.35 -5.02
N GLN A 762 6.54 25.12 -3.83
CA GLN A 762 7.08 26.13 -2.94
C GLN A 762 8.62 26.21 -2.98
N ALA A 763 9.28 25.23 -3.61
CA ALA A 763 10.74 25.08 -3.61
C ALA A 763 11.49 26.33 -4.09
N SER A 764 11.05 26.98 -5.17
CA SER A 764 11.69 28.18 -5.71
C SER A 764 11.56 29.40 -4.81
N VAL A 765 10.45 29.54 -4.08
CA VAL A 765 10.28 30.59 -3.05
C VAL A 765 11.19 30.31 -1.86
N LEU A 766 11.27 29.04 -1.44
CA LEU A 766 12.12 28.60 -0.35
C LEU A 766 13.61 28.77 -0.67
N GLU A 767 14.06 28.44 -1.88
CA GLU A 767 15.43 28.68 -2.35
C GLU A 767 15.74 30.18 -2.32
N ALA A 768 14.95 31.00 -3.03
CA ALA A 768 15.19 32.44 -3.18
C ALA A 768 15.16 33.22 -1.85
N THR A 769 14.46 32.73 -0.84
CA THR A 769 14.36 33.36 0.49
C THR A 769 15.13 32.61 1.59
N GLY A 770 15.75 31.46 1.28
CA GLY A 770 16.35 30.55 2.26
C GLY A 770 17.52 31.13 3.05
N GLY A 771 18.18 32.18 2.55
CA GLY A 771 19.23 32.91 3.25
C GLY A 771 18.81 33.49 4.62
N VAL A 772 17.52 33.57 4.94
CA VAL A 772 17.07 33.93 6.30
C VAL A 772 17.47 32.91 7.38
N LEU A 773 17.77 31.67 6.99
CA LEU A 773 18.19 30.61 7.91
C LEU A 773 19.63 30.79 8.44
N GLU A 774 20.47 31.59 7.78
CA GLU A 774 21.88 31.81 8.17
C GLU A 774 21.99 32.41 9.59
N THR A 775 21.06 33.30 9.95
CA THR A 775 21.02 33.98 11.26
C THR A 775 20.21 33.23 12.32
N TYR A 776 19.63 32.08 11.99
CA TYR A 776 18.71 31.36 12.89
C TYR A 776 19.44 30.40 13.83
N PRO A 777 18.98 30.29 15.11
CA PRO A 777 19.51 29.29 16.03
C PRO A 777 19.15 27.86 15.54
N PRO A 778 19.94 26.83 15.90
CA PRO A 778 19.79 25.48 15.35
C PRO A 778 18.38 24.90 15.49
N ASP A 779 17.71 25.16 16.62
CA ASP A 779 16.36 24.67 16.93
C ASP A 779 15.24 25.26 16.06
N LEU A 780 15.49 26.36 15.35
CA LEU A 780 14.62 26.83 14.25
C LEU A 780 15.19 26.48 12.88
N ARG A 781 16.51 26.63 12.68
CA ARG A 781 17.18 26.36 11.40
C ARG A 781 16.97 24.92 10.94
N ILE A 782 17.27 23.93 11.77
CA ILE A 782 17.21 22.50 11.40
C ILE A 782 15.80 22.09 10.92
N PRO A 783 14.71 22.29 11.68
CA PRO A 783 13.37 21.87 11.24
C PRO A 783 12.81 22.67 10.05
N LEU A 784 13.26 23.92 9.82
CA LEU A 784 12.91 24.69 8.64
C LEU A 784 13.69 24.22 7.40
N SER A 785 15.00 23.97 7.55
CA SER A 785 15.84 23.36 6.52
C SER A 785 15.31 22.00 6.08
N LEU A 786 14.82 21.15 7.00
CA LEU A 786 14.22 19.86 6.63
C LEU A 786 12.97 20.00 5.76
N VAL A 787 12.09 20.98 6.05
CA VAL A 787 10.90 21.26 5.22
C VAL A 787 11.30 21.81 3.84
N ALA A 788 12.33 22.67 3.78
CA ALA A 788 12.82 23.21 2.53
C ALA A 788 13.56 22.18 1.66
N ALA A 789 14.27 21.24 2.29
CA ALA A 789 14.86 20.08 1.61
C ALA A 789 13.78 19.15 1.01
N GLU A 790 12.73 18.85 1.78
CA GLU A 790 11.60 18.04 1.31
C GLU A 790 10.89 18.70 0.10
N ALA A 791 10.65 20.02 0.16
CA ALA A 791 10.11 20.79 -0.95
C ALA A 791 11.02 20.76 -2.20
N ALA A 792 12.33 20.96 -2.04
CA ALA A 792 13.27 20.93 -3.17
C ALA A 792 13.39 19.54 -3.82
N ILE A 793 13.30 18.46 -3.02
CA ILE A 793 13.28 17.08 -3.53
C ILE A 793 12.01 16.83 -4.35
N GLU A 794 10.83 17.27 -3.88
CA GLU A 794 9.58 17.18 -4.65
C GLU A 794 9.63 17.97 -5.97
N ALA A 795 10.34 19.11 -6.00
CA ALA A 795 10.54 19.91 -7.21
C ALA A 795 11.57 19.31 -8.19
N GLY A 796 12.33 18.30 -7.77
CA GLY A 796 13.46 17.77 -8.54
C GLY A 796 14.68 18.69 -8.58
N ASP A 797 14.75 19.70 -7.70
CA ASP A 797 15.93 20.55 -7.56
C ASP A 797 16.93 19.92 -6.58
N ASP A 798 17.76 19.06 -7.14
CA ASP A 798 18.81 18.35 -6.40
C ASP A 798 19.81 19.32 -5.73
N LEU A 799 19.94 20.55 -6.23
CA LEU A 799 20.90 21.53 -5.73
C LEU A 799 20.37 22.23 -4.48
N ALA A 800 19.16 22.80 -4.54
CA ALA A 800 18.48 23.34 -3.35
C ALA A 800 18.29 22.25 -2.28
N ALA A 801 17.94 21.02 -2.68
CA ALA A 801 17.82 19.89 -1.76
C ALA A 801 19.10 19.63 -0.97
N ASN A 802 20.26 19.52 -1.63
CA ASN A 802 21.55 19.39 -0.94
C ASN A 802 21.83 20.59 -0.03
N THR A 803 21.57 21.81 -0.51
CA THR A 803 21.77 23.07 0.25
C THR A 803 21.04 23.03 1.59
N PHE A 804 19.77 22.64 1.58
CA PHE A 804 18.95 22.58 2.78
C PHE A 804 19.28 21.36 3.66
N LEU A 805 19.67 20.22 3.09
CA LEU A 805 20.18 19.09 3.88
C LEU A 805 21.50 19.43 4.60
N GLU A 806 22.40 20.21 3.98
CA GLU A 806 23.59 20.71 4.66
C GLU A 806 23.24 21.73 5.75
N ALA A 807 22.32 22.67 5.49
CA ALA A 807 21.83 23.60 6.51
C ALA A 807 21.05 22.92 7.65
N ALA A 808 20.61 21.66 7.49
CA ALA A 808 20.04 20.81 8.53
C ALA A 808 21.08 19.98 9.29
N ARG A 809 22.26 19.71 8.71
CA ARG A 809 23.35 18.95 9.36
C ARG A 809 24.10 19.82 10.36
N ASP A 810 23.95 19.50 11.63
CA ASP A 810 24.64 20.16 12.74
C ASP A 810 24.94 19.12 13.84
N PRO A 811 26.13 18.49 13.83
CA PRO A 811 26.46 17.39 14.75
C PRO A 811 26.52 17.77 16.24
N GLU A 812 26.43 19.05 16.61
CA GLU A 812 26.31 19.48 18.01
C GLU A 812 24.85 19.58 18.47
N PHE A 813 23.91 19.84 17.54
CA PHE A 813 22.50 20.12 17.83
C PHE A 813 21.49 19.14 17.23
N ASN A 814 21.86 18.32 16.25
CA ASN A 814 20.97 17.29 15.69
C ASN A 814 20.57 16.27 16.77
N THR A 815 19.27 16.05 16.92
CA THR A 815 18.73 14.93 17.69
C THR A 815 18.75 13.64 16.85
N THR A 816 18.56 12.50 17.50
CA THR A 816 18.33 11.21 16.83
C THR A 816 17.07 11.16 15.97
N HIS A 817 16.26 12.23 15.98
CA HIS A 817 15.13 12.42 15.07
C HIS A 817 15.49 13.23 13.84
N ASP A 818 16.35 14.24 13.98
CA ASP A 818 16.88 15.02 12.86
C ASP A 818 17.84 14.17 12.03
N GLU A 819 18.71 13.37 12.64
CA GLU A 819 19.58 12.40 11.93
C GLU A 819 18.76 11.46 11.03
N ALA A 820 17.65 10.93 11.54
CA ALA A 820 16.75 10.04 10.79
C ALA A 820 15.97 10.78 9.69
N ALA A 821 15.60 12.05 9.91
CA ALA A 821 14.96 12.88 8.91
C ALA A 821 15.92 13.22 7.75
N ILE A 822 17.14 13.65 8.09
CA ILE A 822 18.23 13.92 7.14
C ILE A 822 18.51 12.67 6.31
N LYS A 823 18.61 11.49 6.93
CA LYS A 823 18.86 10.23 6.22
C LYS A 823 17.72 9.75 5.34
N TYR A 824 16.47 9.97 5.77
CA TYR A 824 15.30 9.71 4.94
C TYR A 824 15.28 10.58 3.68
N LEU A 825 15.49 11.90 3.83
CA LEU A 825 15.52 12.84 2.70
C LEU A 825 16.77 12.67 1.81
N GLU A 826 17.93 12.35 2.38
CA GLU A 826 19.14 11.93 1.66
C GLU A 826 18.85 10.71 0.77
N GLY A 827 18.09 9.73 1.28
CA GLY A 827 17.61 8.60 0.48
C GLY A 827 16.67 9.00 -0.66
N ASN A 828 15.70 9.89 -0.41
CA ASN A 828 14.79 10.38 -1.45
C ASN A 828 15.52 11.14 -2.56
N LEU A 829 16.52 11.95 -2.21
CA LEU A 829 17.37 12.70 -3.15
C LEU A 829 18.29 11.77 -3.98
N LEU A 830 18.81 10.70 -3.36
CA LEU A 830 19.56 9.66 -4.07
C LEU A 830 18.65 8.85 -5.00
N ALA A 831 17.38 8.63 -4.64
CA ALA A 831 16.40 7.97 -5.51
C ALA A 831 16.03 8.86 -6.71
N SER A 832 15.73 10.15 -6.49
CA SER A 832 15.35 11.08 -7.57
C SER A 832 16.46 11.26 -8.60
N THR A 833 17.74 11.09 -8.20
CA THR A 833 18.93 11.17 -9.07
C THR A 833 19.37 9.83 -9.66
N GLY A 834 18.65 8.73 -9.40
CA GLY A 834 18.91 7.40 -9.96
C GLY A 834 19.99 6.58 -9.23
N ALA A 835 20.47 7.03 -8.07
CA ALA A 835 21.46 6.35 -7.24
C ALA A 835 20.81 5.31 -6.29
N PHE A 836 19.97 4.42 -6.83
CA PHE A 836 19.04 3.58 -6.06
C PHE A 836 19.70 2.70 -4.98
N GLU A 837 20.90 2.13 -5.23
CA GLU A 837 21.64 1.36 -4.20
C GLU A 837 22.00 2.24 -2.99
N ALA A 838 22.38 3.50 -3.22
CA ALA A 838 22.71 4.46 -2.17
C ALA A 838 21.45 4.99 -1.47
N ALA A 839 20.35 5.18 -2.20
CA ALA A 839 19.05 5.53 -1.64
C ALA A 839 18.57 4.48 -0.63
N MET A 840 18.59 3.20 -1.02
CA MET A 840 18.27 2.08 -0.14
C MET A 840 19.22 1.96 1.06
N ALA A 841 20.49 2.38 0.94
CA ALA A 841 21.42 2.42 2.07
C ALA A 841 21.06 3.55 3.06
N ALA A 842 20.82 4.77 2.57
CA ALA A 842 20.42 5.91 3.40
C ALA A 842 19.07 5.69 4.10
N TRP A 843 18.10 5.07 3.42
CA TRP A 843 16.85 4.65 4.05
C TRP A 843 17.07 3.61 5.15
N ARG A 844 17.90 2.57 4.93
CA ARG A 844 18.24 1.58 5.99
C ARG A 844 18.93 2.22 7.21
N GLU A 845 19.71 3.28 7.03
CA GLU A 845 20.25 4.06 8.14
C GLU A 845 19.13 4.80 8.91
N ALA A 846 18.13 5.35 8.21
CA ALA A 846 16.94 5.96 8.85
C ALA A 846 16.01 4.93 9.53
N GLU A 847 15.87 3.71 8.99
CA GLU A 847 15.12 2.60 9.61
C GLU A 847 15.66 2.19 10.98
N ILE A 848 16.99 2.29 11.17
CA ILE A 848 17.70 1.97 12.42
C ILE A 848 17.62 3.15 13.42
N GLY A 849 17.22 4.34 12.96
CA GLY A 849 17.08 5.54 13.78
C GLY A 849 15.97 5.46 14.84
N GLN A 850 16.02 6.35 15.83
CA GLN A 850 15.05 6.35 16.93
C GLN A 850 13.70 6.97 16.56
N SER A 851 13.63 7.70 15.45
CA SER A 851 12.39 8.34 14.98
C SER A 851 11.48 7.35 14.27
N ARG A 852 10.47 6.84 14.98
CA ARG A 852 9.46 5.92 14.43
C ARG A 852 8.77 6.44 13.16
N PHE A 853 8.59 7.76 13.04
CA PHE A 853 7.99 8.40 11.87
C PHE A 853 8.90 8.29 10.64
N HIS A 854 10.16 8.74 10.74
CA HIS A 854 11.11 8.66 9.63
C HIS A 854 11.52 7.23 9.30
N ALA A 855 11.63 6.34 10.30
CA ALA A 855 11.82 4.91 10.06
C ALA A 855 10.66 4.31 9.26
N ALA A 856 9.40 4.61 9.60
CA ALA A 856 8.24 4.12 8.84
C ALA A 856 8.20 4.68 7.40
N ARG A 857 8.51 5.96 7.20
CA ARG A 857 8.63 6.57 5.86
C ARG A 857 9.78 5.96 5.04
N ALA A 858 10.92 5.69 5.67
CA ALA A 858 12.10 5.09 5.05
C ALA A 858 11.87 3.62 4.68
N THR A 859 11.24 2.81 5.55
CA THR A 859 10.84 1.45 5.21
C THR A 859 9.86 1.43 4.05
N LYS A 860 8.87 2.35 4.01
CA LYS A 860 7.95 2.45 2.88
C LYS A 860 8.72 2.72 1.57
N ALA A 861 9.43 3.83 1.50
CA ALA A 861 10.18 4.22 0.30
C ALA A 861 11.19 3.16 -0.17
N ARG A 862 11.81 2.43 0.78
CA ARG A 862 12.69 1.30 0.46
C ARG A 862 11.92 0.10 -0.11
N LEU A 863 10.78 -0.29 0.46
CA LEU A 863 9.97 -1.39 -0.06
C LEU A 863 9.39 -1.06 -1.44
N ASP A 864 8.90 0.17 -1.62
CA ASP A 864 8.42 0.69 -2.90
C ASP A 864 9.52 0.56 -3.98
N MET A 865 10.73 1.05 -3.68
CA MET A 865 11.90 0.96 -4.57
C MET A 865 12.40 -0.48 -4.79
N GLU A 866 12.31 -1.36 -3.79
CA GLU A 866 12.65 -2.77 -3.96
C GLU A 866 11.63 -3.51 -4.85
N TYR A 867 10.37 -3.07 -4.87
CA TYR A 867 9.34 -3.58 -5.77
C TYR A 867 9.51 -3.04 -7.20
N ASP A 868 9.68 -1.72 -7.36
CA ASP A 868 9.92 -1.05 -8.66
C ASP A 868 11.18 -1.57 -9.40
N LEU A 869 12.12 -2.20 -8.68
CA LEU A 869 13.36 -2.78 -9.22
C LEU A 869 13.30 -4.31 -9.41
N ASP A 870 12.13 -4.94 -9.36
CA ASP A 870 11.94 -6.41 -9.41
C ASP A 870 12.78 -7.18 -8.35
N LEU A 871 13.04 -6.58 -7.18
CA LEU A 871 13.82 -7.20 -6.10
C LEU A 871 12.96 -7.96 -5.07
N ILE A 872 11.69 -7.55 -4.88
CA ILE A 872 10.69 -8.22 -4.04
C ILE A 872 9.36 -8.43 -4.78
N GLY A 873 8.59 -9.44 -4.38
CA GLY A 873 7.25 -9.71 -4.93
C GLY A 873 6.13 -8.87 -4.29
N ALA A 874 4.94 -8.87 -4.91
CA ALA A 874 3.77 -8.15 -4.40
C ALA A 874 3.35 -8.62 -2.99
N ASP A 875 3.36 -9.92 -2.70
CA ASP A 875 3.10 -10.45 -1.36
C ASP A 875 4.14 -9.97 -0.32
N GLU A 876 5.40 -9.75 -0.71
CA GLU A 876 6.47 -9.25 0.17
C GLU A 876 6.32 -7.75 0.44
N LEU A 877 5.99 -6.96 -0.60
CA LEU A 877 5.62 -5.55 -0.46
C LEU A 877 4.42 -5.40 0.48
N ILE A 878 3.33 -6.14 0.22
CA ILE A 878 2.12 -6.18 1.06
C ILE A 878 2.47 -6.52 2.51
N ALA A 879 3.26 -7.57 2.76
CA ALA A 879 3.64 -7.97 4.12
C ALA A 879 4.48 -6.91 4.84
N GLY A 880 5.36 -6.21 4.11
CA GLY A 880 6.12 -5.08 4.63
C GLY A 880 5.24 -3.88 4.99
N LEU A 881 4.36 -3.46 4.06
CA LEU A 881 3.41 -2.36 4.26
C LEU A 881 2.40 -2.65 5.38
N GLU A 882 1.93 -3.90 5.53
CA GLU A 882 1.10 -4.31 6.67
C GLU A 882 1.81 -4.11 8.02
N GLY A 883 3.13 -4.33 8.07
CA GLY A 883 3.95 -4.05 9.25
C GLY A 883 3.95 -2.57 9.64
N LEU A 884 3.91 -1.65 8.66
CA LEU A 884 3.96 -0.20 8.89
C LEU A 884 2.73 0.36 9.61
N ARG A 885 1.59 -0.34 9.51
CA ARG A 885 0.33 -0.05 10.24
C ARG A 885 0.50 -0.11 11.77
N PHE A 886 1.58 -0.74 12.24
CA PHE A 886 1.96 -0.80 13.66
C PHE A 886 3.19 0.07 13.98
N ALA A 887 3.93 0.52 12.95
CA ALA A 887 5.11 1.39 13.10
C ALA A 887 4.71 2.85 13.35
N TRP A 888 3.76 3.39 12.58
CA TRP A 888 3.20 4.74 12.74
C TRP A 888 1.67 4.74 12.50
N ARG A 889 0.96 5.68 13.12
CA ARG A 889 -0.51 5.81 13.03
C ARG A 889 -0.97 7.26 13.01
N GLY A 890 -2.12 7.51 12.39
CA GLY A 890 -2.70 8.83 12.18
C GLY A 890 -2.00 9.65 11.09
N GLY A 891 -2.67 10.74 10.70
CA GLY A 891 -2.23 11.63 9.63
C GLY A 891 -2.25 10.99 8.25
N ASP A 892 -1.63 11.69 7.30
CA ASP A 892 -1.50 11.37 5.88
C ASP A 892 -0.95 9.95 5.68
N PHE A 893 0.14 9.62 6.39
CA PHE A 893 0.83 8.34 6.27
C PHE A 893 -0.06 7.10 6.50
N GLU A 894 -0.92 7.08 7.52
CA GLU A 894 -1.81 5.92 7.72
C GLU A 894 -2.99 5.91 6.73
N TYR A 895 -3.44 7.07 6.25
CA TYR A 895 -4.45 7.14 5.19
C TYR A 895 -3.91 6.56 3.88
N ASP A 896 -2.76 7.04 3.41
CA ASP A 896 -2.14 6.61 2.15
C ASP A 896 -1.76 5.12 2.20
N LEU A 897 -1.17 4.66 3.31
CA LEU A 897 -0.83 3.26 3.52
C LEU A 897 -2.06 2.33 3.50
N LEU A 898 -3.19 2.75 4.08
CA LEU A 898 -4.43 1.96 4.06
C LEU A 898 -5.09 1.97 2.67
N ARG A 899 -4.99 3.07 1.91
CA ARG A 899 -5.46 3.14 0.52
C ARG A 899 -4.62 2.23 -0.37
N GLU A 900 -3.29 2.35 -0.31
CA GLU A 900 -2.34 1.58 -1.10
C GLU A 900 -2.41 0.07 -0.82
N LEU A 901 -2.51 -0.34 0.44
CA LEU A 901 -2.82 -1.75 0.78
C LEU A 901 -4.19 -2.17 0.22
N GLY A 902 -5.18 -1.27 0.23
CA GLY A 902 -6.48 -1.47 -0.40
C GLY A 902 -6.36 -1.74 -1.91
N ASP A 903 -5.54 -0.97 -2.61
CA ASP A 903 -5.31 -1.05 -4.05
C ASP A 903 -4.49 -2.30 -4.42
N LEU A 904 -3.40 -2.60 -3.69
CA LEU A 904 -2.60 -3.82 -3.86
C LEU A 904 -3.44 -5.09 -3.61
N TYR A 905 -4.27 -5.11 -2.57
CA TYR A 905 -5.19 -6.23 -2.34
C TYR A 905 -6.29 -6.35 -3.39
N LEU A 906 -6.61 -5.29 -4.13
CA LEU A 906 -7.54 -5.39 -5.26
C LEU A 906 -6.85 -6.04 -6.47
N GLN A 907 -5.60 -5.67 -6.74
CA GLN A 907 -4.78 -6.23 -7.82
C GLN A 907 -4.54 -7.74 -7.64
N GLU A 908 -4.21 -8.18 -6.41
CA GLU A 908 -4.04 -9.60 -6.06
C GLU A 908 -5.37 -10.38 -5.91
N GLY A 909 -6.53 -9.80 -6.28
CA GLY A 909 -7.84 -10.45 -6.15
C GLY A 909 -8.26 -10.75 -4.69
N ARG A 910 -7.56 -10.16 -3.71
CA ARG A 910 -7.81 -10.28 -2.26
C ARG A 910 -8.90 -9.30 -1.81
N TYR A 911 -10.00 -9.24 -2.55
CA TYR A 911 -11.09 -8.26 -2.42
C TYR A 911 -11.57 -7.98 -0.98
N GLY A 912 -11.61 -8.99 -0.11
CA GLY A 912 -12.03 -8.81 1.29
C GLY A 912 -11.01 -8.08 2.16
N ASP A 913 -9.72 -8.23 1.87
CA ASP A 913 -8.65 -7.49 2.55
C ASP A 913 -8.58 -6.05 2.01
N SER A 914 -8.83 -5.87 0.70
CA SER A 914 -9.02 -4.56 0.06
C SER A 914 -10.15 -3.77 0.72
N LEU A 915 -11.39 -4.30 0.68
CA LEU A 915 -12.56 -3.64 1.28
C LEU A 915 -12.40 -3.37 2.78
N ARG A 916 -11.66 -4.21 3.53
CA ARG A 916 -11.35 -3.95 4.95
C ARG A 916 -10.44 -2.74 5.14
N ASN A 917 -9.36 -2.62 4.37
CA ASN A 917 -8.42 -1.51 4.49
C ASN A 917 -9.03 -0.19 3.98
N LEU A 918 -9.77 -0.23 2.87
CA LEU A 918 -10.53 0.91 2.38
C LEU A 918 -11.59 1.37 3.41
N ARG A 919 -12.36 0.45 4.03
CA ARG A 919 -13.32 0.82 5.08
C ARG A 919 -12.64 1.45 6.31
N LEU A 920 -11.44 0.99 6.68
CA LEU A 920 -10.66 1.63 7.74
C LEU A 920 -10.25 3.06 7.34
N ALA A 921 -9.72 3.27 6.13
CA ALA A 921 -9.37 4.60 5.64
C ALA A 921 -10.57 5.56 5.64
N ALA A 922 -11.70 5.15 5.06
CA ALA A 922 -12.94 5.95 5.06
C ALA A 922 -13.45 6.25 6.49
N SER A 923 -13.39 5.27 7.41
CA SER A 923 -13.92 5.45 8.76
C SER A 923 -13.05 6.29 9.69
N TYR A 924 -11.71 6.28 9.51
CA TYR A 924 -10.78 7.01 10.37
C TYR A 924 -10.48 8.44 9.89
N PHE A 925 -10.62 8.70 8.59
CA PHE A 925 -10.22 9.96 7.96
C PHE A 925 -11.37 10.73 7.31
N GLN A 926 -12.59 10.60 7.84
CA GLN A 926 -13.87 11.08 7.27
C GLN A 926 -13.87 12.53 6.76
N GLU A 927 -13.07 13.43 7.35
CA GLU A 927 -12.98 14.85 6.99
C GLU A 927 -11.96 15.15 5.87
N ARG A 928 -11.27 14.14 5.32
CA ARG A 928 -10.26 14.33 4.27
C ARG A 928 -10.84 14.35 2.84
N PRO A 929 -10.26 15.14 1.92
CA PRO A 929 -10.44 14.95 0.48
C PRO A 929 -10.17 13.50 0.05
N GLY A 930 -10.83 13.03 -1.01
CA GLY A 930 -10.67 11.67 -1.56
C GLY A 930 -11.48 10.57 -0.86
N VAL A 931 -12.08 10.81 0.32
CA VAL A 931 -12.91 9.79 1.02
C VAL A 931 -14.16 9.40 0.21
N GLU A 932 -14.75 10.32 -0.55
CA GLU A 932 -15.89 10.02 -1.43
C GLU A 932 -15.50 9.08 -2.58
N GLU A 933 -14.35 9.34 -3.22
CA GLU A 933 -13.79 8.50 -4.29
C GLU A 933 -13.47 7.11 -3.76
N LEU A 934 -12.82 7.03 -2.60
CA LEU A 934 -12.47 5.78 -1.93
C LEU A 934 -13.73 4.97 -1.54
N THR A 935 -14.81 5.66 -1.12
CA THR A 935 -16.12 5.03 -0.85
C THR A 935 -16.78 4.52 -2.13
N GLU A 936 -16.63 5.21 -3.26
CA GLU A 936 -17.13 4.77 -4.56
C GLU A 936 -16.33 3.58 -5.11
N THR A 937 -15.00 3.57 -4.96
CA THR A 937 -14.15 2.40 -5.25
C THR A 937 -14.62 1.16 -4.48
N MET A 938 -14.95 1.30 -3.19
CA MET A 938 -15.52 0.20 -2.40
C MET A 938 -16.84 -0.34 -3.00
N ARG A 939 -17.74 0.54 -3.48
CA ARG A 939 -18.99 0.12 -4.15
C ARG A 939 -18.71 -0.62 -5.47
N GLN A 940 -17.79 -0.10 -6.27
CA GLN A 940 -17.40 -0.72 -7.55
C GLN A 940 -16.83 -2.13 -7.33
N VAL A 941 -15.93 -2.31 -6.35
CA VAL A 941 -15.41 -3.63 -5.96
C VAL A 941 -16.54 -4.58 -5.49
N PHE A 942 -17.51 -4.06 -4.73
CA PHE A 942 -18.67 -4.84 -4.27
C PHE A 942 -19.62 -5.24 -5.41
N ASP A 943 -19.81 -4.37 -6.40
CA ASP A 943 -20.55 -4.66 -7.63
C ASP A 943 -19.83 -5.71 -8.49
N THR A 944 -18.51 -5.58 -8.72
CA THR A 944 -17.72 -6.57 -9.48
C THR A 944 -17.78 -7.97 -8.86
N LEU A 945 -17.77 -8.05 -7.53
CA LEU A 945 -17.96 -9.29 -6.78
C LEU A 945 -19.35 -9.91 -7.05
N PHE A 946 -20.42 -9.21 -6.71
CA PHE A 946 -21.75 -9.81 -6.54
C PHE A 946 -22.73 -9.58 -7.70
N LEU A 947 -22.37 -8.73 -8.67
CA LEU A 947 -23.07 -8.61 -9.95
C LEU A 947 -22.24 -9.24 -11.06
N ASP A 948 -21.08 -8.69 -11.39
CA ASP A 948 -20.31 -9.10 -12.57
C ASP A 948 -19.75 -10.53 -12.44
N GLY A 949 -19.51 -10.95 -11.19
CA GLY A 949 -19.53 -12.36 -10.81
C GLY A 949 -18.23 -12.91 -10.27
N ALA A 950 -17.25 -12.07 -9.91
CA ALA A 950 -15.99 -12.52 -9.30
C ALA A 950 -16.20 -13.26 -7.96
N ALA A 951 -17.36 -13.11 -7.30
CA ALA A 951 -17.74 -13.91 -6.14
C ALA A 951 -18.09 -15.38 -6.47
N ASN A 952 -18.19 -15.77 -7.76
CA ASN A 952 -18.44 -17.16 -8.15
C ASN A 952 -17.19 -18.04 -8.03
N ASP A 953 -16.00 -17.46 -8.23
CA ASP A 953 -14.72 -18.18 -8.26
C ASP A 953 -14.15 -18.44 -6.85
N MET A 954 -14.68 -17.75 -5.84
CA MET A 954 -14.35 -17.99 -4.43
C MET A 954 -15.32 -18.98 -3.75
N PRO A 955 -14.93 -19.63 -2.64
CA PRO A 955 -15.81 -20.51 -1.89
C PRO A 955 -17.13 -19.81 -1.48
N PRO A 956 -18.31 -20.40 -1.70
CA PRO A 956 -19.59 -19.74 -1.43
C PRO A 956 -19.78 -19.25 0.01
N LEU A 957 -19.19 -19.93 0.99
CA LEU A 957 -19.17 -19.49 2.40
C LEU A 957 -18.33 -18.22 2.61
N LYS A 958 -17.25 -18.03 1.85
CA LYS A 958 -16.44 -16.79 1.83
C LYS A 958 -17.22 -15.66 1.15
N ALA A 959 -17.94 -15.96 0.05
CA ALA A 959 -18.78 -14.98 -0.65
C ALA A 959 -19.90 -14.43 0.24
N ILE A 960 -20.67 -15.28 0.96
CA ILE A 960 -21.72 -14.79 1.86
C ILE A 960 -21.14 -14.06 3.09
N ALA A 961 -20.03 -14.54 3.67
CA ALA A 961 -19.38 -13.84 4.78
C ALA A 961 -18.95 -12.42 4.38
N LEU A 962 -18.37 -12.27 3.18
CA LEU A 962 -17.98 -10.98 2.62
C LEU A 962 -19.20 -10.09 2.32
N PHE A 963 -20.30 -10.66 1.83
CA PHE A 963 -21.55 -9.94 1.60
C PHE A 963 -22.19 -9.42 2.90
N ASP A 964 -22.27 -10.25 3.95
CA ASP A 964 -22.85 -9.83 5.23
C ASP A 964 -21.92 -8.91 6.04
N GLU A 965 -20.59 -8.95 5.81
CA GLU A 965 -19.59 -8.03 6.37
C GLU A 965 -19.70 -6.62 5.78
N PHE A 966 -19.99 -6.48 4.47
CA PHE A 966 -20.02 -5.20 3.74
C PHE A 966 -21.40 -4.85 3.17
N ARG A 967 -22.49 -5.34 3.77
CA ARG A 967 -23.85 -5.18 3.25
C ARG A 967 -24.26 -3.70 3.06
N GLU A 968 -23.63 -2.78 3.79
CA GLU A 968 -23.79 -1.33 3.66
C GLU A 968 -23.47 -0.80 2.24
N LEU A 969 -22.67 -1.53 1.46
CA LEU A 969 -22.35 -1.22 0.07
C LEU A 969 -23.44 -1.69 -0.92
N THR A 970 -24.44 -2.45 -0.48
CA THR A 970 -25.50 -3.00 -1.36
C THR A 970 -26.33 -1.88 -1.97
N PRO A 971 -26.37 -1.72 -3.31
CA PRO A 971 -27.12 -0.63 -3.94
C PRO A 971 -28.62 -0.64 -3.60
N THR A 972 -29.25 0.53 -3.62
CA THR A 972 -30.71 0.66 -3.45
C THR A 972 -31.45 0.26 -4.73
N GLY A 973 -32.69 -0.22 -4.57
CA GLY A 973 -33.52 -0.68 -5.69
C GLY A 973 -32.95 -1.86 -6.48
N ASN A 974 -33.36 -1.93 -7.76
CA ASN A 974 -33.22 -3.10 -8.62
C ASN A 974 -31.79 -3.71 -8.68
N LYS A 975 -30.74 -2.88 -8.68
CA LYS A 975 -29.34 -3.34 -8.78
C LYS A 975 -28.94 -4.21 -7.58
N GLY A 976 -29.11 -3.71 -6.36
CA GLY A 976 -28.87 -4.50 -5.14
C GLY A 976 -29.91 -5.61 -4.92
N ASP A 977 -31.11 -5.46 -5.47
CA ASP A 977 -32.11 -6.54 -5.45
C ASP A 977 -31.77 -7.68 -6.42
N GLU A 978 -31.03 -7.43 -7.50
CA GLU A 978 -30.45 -8.48 -8.33
C GLU A 978 -29.23 -9.13 -7.68
N MET A 979 -28.36 -8.34 -7.07
CA MET A 979 -27.18 -8.79 -6.32
C MET A 979 -27.55 -9.86 -5.26
N ILE A 980 -28.56 -9.59 -4.42
CA ILE A 980 -29.06 -10.53 -3.41
C ILE A 980 -29.61 -11.82 -4.05
N ARG A 981 -30.28 -11.72 -5.21
CA ARG A 981 -30.80 -12.88 -5.95
C ARG A 981 -29.66 -13.71 -6.56
N ARG A 982 -28.65 -13.11 -7.18
CA ARG A 982 -27.46 -13.80 -7.72
C ARG A 982 -26.73 -14.58 -6.61
N LEU A 983 -26.55 -13.98 -5.43
CA LEU A 983 -25.95 -14.65 -4.28
C LEU A 983 -26.80 -15.81 -3.74
N ALA A 984 -28.11 -15.62 -3.58
CA ALA A 984 -29.02 -16.68 -3.13
C ALA A 984 -29.08 -17.86 -4.11
N ASP A 985 -29.15 -17.59 -5.42
CA ASP A 985 -29.07 -18.60 -6.48
C ASP A 985 -27.77 -19.41 -6.38
N ARG A 986 -26.63 -18.75 -6.18
CA ARG A 986 -25.31 -19.40 -6.03
C ARG A 986 -25.25 -20.30 -4.80
N LEU A 987 -25.82 -19.86 -3.67
CA LEU A 987 -25.88 -20.66 -2.44
C LEU A 987 -26.75 -21.92 -2.62
N VAL A 988 -27.88 -21.83 -3.33
CA VAL A 988 -28.71 -23.00 -3.66
C VAL A 988 -27.98 -23.98 -4.58
N SER A 989 -27.15 -23.50 -5.52
CA SER A 989 -26.36 -24.37 -6.41
C SER A 989 -25.35 -25.27 -5.67
N VAL A 990 -25.02 -24.95 -4.41
CA VAL A 990 -24.09 -25.72 -3.56
C VAL A 990 -24.76 -26.27 -2.28
N ASP A 991 -26.08 -26.42 -2.30
CA ASP A 991 -26.91 -26.98 -1.20
C ASP A 991 -26.86 -26.17 0.12
N LEU A 992 -26.44 -24.91 0.09
CA LEU A 992 -26.48 -23.97 1.22
C LEU A 992 -27.86 -23.32 1.34
N LEU A 993 -28.87 -24.14 1.64
CA LEU A 993 -30.28 -23.76 1.54
C LEU A 993 -30.76 -22.79 2.64
N ASP A 994 -30.39 -22.99 3.92
CA ASP A 994 -30.79 -22.06 4.99
C ASP A 994 -30.21 -20.63 4.81
N PRO A 995 -28.92 -20.44 4.47
CA PRO A 995 -28.39 -19.11 4.13
C PRO A 995 -29.11 -18.45 2.95
N ALA A 996 -29.41 -19.21 1.89
CA ALA A 996 -30.16 -18.70 0.74
C ALA A 996 -31.59 -18.27 1.14
N ALA A 997 -32.29 -19.08 1.95
CA ALA A 997 -33.61 -18.73 2.48
C ALA A 997 -33.57 -17.45 3.31
N GLY A 998 -32.57 -17.29 4.21
CA GLY A 998 -32.40 -16.11 5.04
C GLY A 998 -32.18 -14.81 4.24
N LEU A 999 -31.42 -14.87 3.14
CA LEU A 999 -31.23 -13.73 2.23
C LEU A 999 -32.54 -13.34 1.53
N LEU A 1000 -33.24 -14.31 0.94
CA LEU A 1000 -34.50 -14.06 0.22
C LEU A 1000 -35.61 -13.58 1.17
N GLU A 1001 -35.70 -14.10 2.39
CA GLU A 1001 -36.69 -13.65 3.39
C GLU A 1001 -36.41 -12.21 3.84
N ARG A 1002 -35.14 -11.86 4.09
CA ARG A 1002 -34.70 -10.48 4.39
C ARG A 1002 -35.07 -9.53 3.24
N GLN A 1003 -34.90 -9.96 1.99
CA GLN A 1003 -35.25 -9.20 0.80
C GLN A 1003 -36.77 -8.96 0.67
N ILE A 1004 -37.57 -10.01 0.86
CA ILE A 1004 -39.06 -9.97 0.88
C ILE A 1004 -39.59 -9.05 1.99
N ARG A 1005 -38.93 -9.05 3.15
CA ARG A 1005 -39.38 -8.32 4.34
C ARG A 1005 -39.10 -6.82 4.26
N TYR A 1006 -37.94 -6.41 3.72
CA TYR A 1006 -37.48 -5.02 3.79
C TYR A 1006 -37.34 -4.28 2.46
N ARG A 1007 -37.22 -4.98 1.31
CA ARG A 1007 -36.93 -4.34 0.01
C ARG A 1007 -38.07 -4.50 -1.00
N LEU A 1008 -38.56 -5.73 -1.21
CA LEU A 1008 -39.47 -6.04 -2.33
C LEU A 1008 -40.94 -5.67 -2.05
N ARG A 1009 -41.65 -5.25 -3.12
CA ARG A 1009 -43.09 -4.95 -3.13
C ARG A 1009 -43.74 -5.54 -4.38
N GLY A 1010 -45.08 -5.59 -4.40
CA GLY A 1010 -45.88 -6.00 -5.56
C GLY A 1010 -45.48 -7.37 -6.14
N LEU A 1011 -45.47 -7.45 -7.47
CA LEU A 1011 -45.18 -8.68 -8.22
C LEU A 1011 -43.81 -9.30 -7.88
N GLU A 1012 -42.75 -8.50 -7.72
CA GLU A 1012 -41.41 -9.04 -7.41
C GLU A 1012 -41.36 -9.72 -6.04
N ARG A 1013 -42.06 -9.18 -5.03
CA ARG A 1013 -42.19 -9.83 -3.71
C ARG A 1013 -42.88 -11.20 -3.84
N THR A 1014 -43.85 -11.33 -4.75
CA THR A 1014 -44.57 -12.59 -5.00
C THR A 1014 -43.77 -13.59 -5.83
N ARG A 1015 -42.98 -13.12 -6.80
CA ARG A 1015 -42.01 -13.91 -7.57
C ARG A 1015 -40.92 -14.47 -6.67
N VAL A 1016 -40.27 -13.63 -5.87
CA VAL A 1016 -39.20 -14.04 -4.95
C VAL A 1016 -39.77 -14.87 -3.79
N GLY A 1017 -41.00 -14.60 -3.34
CA GLY A 1017 -41.73 -15.45 -2.40
C GLY A 1017 -41.96 -16.90 -2.89
N ALA A 1018 -42.16 -17.09 -4.20
CA ALA A 1018 -42.23 -18.42 -4.79
C ALA A 1018 -40.86 -19.13 -4.79
N ARG A 1019 -39.78 -18.40 -5.08
CA ARG A 1019 -38.40 -18.91 -5.02
C ARG A 1019 -38.01 -19.30 -3.58
N LEU A 1020 -38.34 -18.47 -2.58
CA LEU A 1020 -38.14 -18.80 -1.16
C LEU A 1020 -38.92 -20.06 -0.75
N ALA A 1021 -40.18 -20.21 -1.16
CA ALA A 1021 -40.98 -21.40 -0.86
C ALA A 1021 -40.36 -22.68 -1.44
N LEU A 1022 -39.79 -22.61 -2.65
CA LEU A 1022 -39.04 -23.71 -3.25
C LEU A 1022 -37.76 -24.05 -2.45
N VAL A 1023 -36.98 -23.05 -2.00
CA VAL A 1023 -35.79 -23.30 -1.18
C VAL A 1023 -36.17 -24.00 0.14
N TYR A 1024 -37.26 -23.58 0.78
CA TYR A 1024 -37.79 -24.28 1.95
C TYR A 1024 -38.25 -25.71 1.64
N LEU A 1025 -38.85 -25.98 0.47
CA LEU A 1025 -39.22 -27.35 0.08
C LEU A 1025 -38.00 -28.25 -0.18
N LEU A 1026 -36.96 -27.73 -0.84
CA LEU A 1026 -35.69 -28.44 -1.02
C LEU A 1026 -35.07 -28.78 0.34
N ASN A 1027 -35.15 -27.84 1.30
CA ASN A 1027 -34.65 -28.03 2.67
C ASN A 1027 -35.62 -28.79 3.61
N ARG A 1028 -36.67 -29.43 3.07
CA ARG A 1028 -37.67 -30.21 3.83
C ARG A 1028 -38.43 -29.42 4.91
N GLN A 1029 -38.64 -28.13 4.70
CA GLN A 1029 -39.39 -27.22 5.58
C GLN A 1029 -40.74 -26.79 4.95
N PRO A 1030 -41.69 -27.72 4.68
CA PRO A 1030 -42.90 -27.41 3.91
C PRO A 1030 -43.85 -26.41 4.61
N GLY A 1031 -43.86 -26.35 5.95
CA GLY A 1031 -44.60 -25.33 6.70
C GLY A 1031 -44.09 -23.90 6.40
N ASN A 1032 -42.76 -23.73 6.38
CA ASN A 1032 -42.13 -22.45 6.03
C ASN A 1032 -42.38 -22.09 4.56
N ALA A 1033 -42.48 -23.10 3.67
CA ALA A 1033 -42.86 -22.88 2.27
C ALA A 1033 -44.30 -22.36 2.12
N LEU A 1034 -45.26 -22.93 2.85
CA LEU A 1034 -46.65 -22.44 2.88
C LEU A 1034 -46.73 -21.01 3.43
N GLU A 1035 -46.01 -20.75 4.52
CA GLU A 1035 -45.98 -19.42 5.14
C GLU A 1035 -45.33 -18.37 4.23
N ALA A 1036 -44.24 -18.71 3.52
CA ALA A 1036 -43.59 -17.85 2.53
C ALA A 1036 -44.53 -17.52 1.35
N LEU A 1037 -45.30 -18.50 0.85
CA LEU A 1037 -46.32 -18.25 -0.17
C LEU A 1037 -47.41 -17.32 0.37
N ASP A 1038 -47.84 -17.47 1.63
CA ASP A 1038 -48.92 -16.67 2.20
C ASP A 1038 -48.51 -15.24 2.57
N LYS A 1039 -47.33 -15.06 3.16
CA LYS A 1039 -46.70 -13.74 3.40
C LYS A 1039 -46.40 -12.96 2.10
N THR A 1040 -46.50 -13.59 0.93
CA THR A 1040 -46.21 -13.01 -0.38
C THR A 1040 -47.36 -13.08 -1.38
N ARG A 1041 -48.61 -13.22 -0.92
CA ARG A 1041 -49.80 -13.08 -1.78
C ARG A 1041 -49.90 -11.66 -2.37
N PHE A 1042 -50.19 -11.59 -3.67
CA PHE A 1042 -50.49 -10.38 -4.44
C PHE A 1042 -51.43 -10.79 -5.58
N ALA A 1043 -52.18 -9.84 -6.16
CA ALA A 1043 -53.03 -10.05 -7.32
C ALA A 1043 -53.22 -8.73 -8.09
N PRO A 1044 -53.41 -8.76 -9.43
CA PRO A 1044 -53.36 -9.94 -10.31
C PRO A 1044 -51.94 -10.50 -10.45
N LEU A 1045 -51.82 -11.73 -10.96
CA LEU A 1045 -50.54 -12.40 -11.23
C LEU A 1045 -50.50 -12.90 -12.69
N PRO A 1046 -49.30 -12.94 -13.33
CA PRO A 1046 -49.10 -13.66 -14.56
C PRO A 1046 -49.43 -15.15 -14.37
N GLU A 1047 -50.18 -15.74 -15.30
CA GLU A 1047 -50.74 -17.09 -15.15
C GLU A 1047 -49.67 -18.17 -14.89
N ARG A 1048 -48.48 -18.05 -15.50
CA ARG A 1048 -47.32 -18.94 -15.25
C ARG A 1048 -46.89 -18.91 -13.78
N LEU A 1049 -46.79 -17.73 -13.18
CA LEU A 1049 -46.38 -17.56 -11.78
C LEU A 1049 -47.48 -18.02 -10.82
N GLU A 1050 -48.75 -17.83 -11.18
CA GLU A 1050 -49.86 -18.37 -10.38
C GLU A 1050 -49.88 -19.90 -10.38
N ARG A 1051 -49.79 -20.54 -11.57
CA ARG A 1051 -49.70 -22.01 -11.69
C ARG A 1051 -48.52 -22.57 -10.89
N GLN A 1052 -47.32 -22.00 -11.05
CA GLN A 1052 -46.14 -22.46 -10.32
C GLN A 1052 -46.29 -22.30 -8.79
N ARG A 1053 -46.85 -21.19 -8.31
CA ARG A 1053 -47.16 -21.01 -6.88
C ARG A 1053 -48.25 -21.98 -6.39
N ARG A 1054 -49.19 -22.38 -7.25
CA ARG A 1054 -50.20 -23.42 -6.98
C ARG A 1054 -49.55 -24.80 -6.84
N HIS A 1055 -48.62 -25.15 -7.73
CA HIS A 1055 -47.87 -26.42 -7.68
C HIS A 1055 -46.97 -26.49 -6.44
N LEU A 1056 -46.23 -25.43 -6.13
CA LEU A 1056 -45.44 -25.34 -4.88
C LEU A 1056 -46.32 -25.46 -3.64
N ARG A 1057 -47.52 -24.88 -3.64
CA ARG A 1057 -48.48 -25.01 -2.53
C ARG A 1057 -49.02 -26.43 -2.38
N ALA A 1058 -49.44 -27.06 -3.48
CA ALA A 1058 -49.91 -28.45 -3.48
C ALA A 1058 -48.82 -29.40 -2.99
N ARG A 1059 -47.58 -29.21 -3.46
CA ARG A 1059 -46.41 -29.96 -2.98
C ARG A 1059 -46.21 -29.81 -1.46
N ALA A 1060 -46.24 -28.58 -0.96
CA ALA A 1060 -46.05 -28.32 0.47
C ALA A 1060 -47.17 -28.90 1.35
N LEU A 1061 -48.44 -28.81 0.92
CA LEU A 1061 -49.57 -29.43 1.61
C LEU A 1061 -49.44 -30.96 1.70
N ALA A 1062 -49.09 -31.60 0.58
CA ALA A 1062 -48.84 -33.04 0.55
C ALA A 1062 -47.62 -33.45 1.38
N ASP A 1063 -46.58 -32.61 1.46
CA ASP A 1063 -45.44 -32.87 2.34
C ASP A 1063 -45.79 -32.73 3.84
N THR A 1064 -46.82 -31.94 4.18
CA THR A 1064 -47.46 -31.89 5.51
C THR A 1064 -48.63 -32.89 5.70
N ASP A 1065 -48.75 -33.89 4.83
CA ASP A 1065 -49.81 -34.93 4.84
C ASP A 1065 -51.26 -34.44 4.66
N ASP A 1066 -51.48 -33.18 4.24
CA ASP A 1066 -52.79 -32.70 3.76
C ASP A 1066 -52.97 -33.03 2.26
N VAL A 1067 -53.01 -34.34 1.98
CA VAL A 1067 -53.24 -34.90 0.65
C VAL A 1067 -54.56 -34.40 0.01
N PRO A 1068 -55.70 -34.31 0.72
CA PRO A 1068 -56.95 -33.82 0.13
C PRO A 1068 -56.85 -32.37 -0.37
N ALA A 1069 -56.29 -31.45 0.42
CA ALA A 1069 -56.12 -30.06 -0.04
C ALA A 1069 -55.07 -29.94 -1.16
N ALA A 1070 -54.02 -30.77 -1.13
CA ALA A 1070 -53.01 -30.82 -2.17
C ALA A 1070 -53.59 -31.24 -3.53
N ILE A 1071 -54.41 -32.30 -3.57
CA ILE A 1071 -55.05 -32.78 -4.81
C ILE A 1071 -56.10 -31.78 -5.31
N ALA A 1072 -56.91 -31.19 -4.43
CA ALA A 1072 -57.92 -30.19 -4.80
C ALA A 1072 -57.34 -28.94 -5.52
N LEU A 1073 -56.09 -28.57 -5.21
CA LEU A 1073 -55.36 -27.50 -5.92
C LEU A 1073 -54.91 -27.89 -7.34
N LEU A 1074 -54.92 -29.18 -7.69
CA LEU A 1074 -54.40 -29.73 -8.93
C LEU A 1074 -55.48 -30.31 -9.86
N GLU A 1075 -56.71 -30.54 -9.38
CA GLU A 1075 -57.81 -31.13 -10.18
C GLU A 1075 -58.03 -30.43 -11.53
N ASN A 1076 -58.06 -29.09 -11.52
CA ASN A 1076 -58.36 -28.26 -12.68
C ASN A 1076 -57.10 -27.84 -13.48
N ASP A 1077 -55.92 -28.36 -13.13
CA ASP A 1077 -54.66 -28.06 -13.81
C ASP A 1077 -54.27 -29.22 -14.73
N SER A 1078 -54.17 -28.94 -16.04
CA SER A 1078 -53.88 -29.92 -17.09
C SER A 1078 -52.41 -29.93 -17.52
N SER A 1079 -51.55 -29.12 -16.89
CA SER A 1079 -50.11 -29.10 -17.18
C SER A 1079 -49.43 -30.45 -16.92
N GLU A 1080 -48.27 -30.67 -17.55
CA GLU A 1080 -47.45 -31.87 -17.30
C GLU A 1080 -46.96 -31.89 -15.84
N ASP A 1081 -46.53 -30.74 -15.32
CA ASP A 1081 -46.08 -30.58 -13.92
C ASP A 1081 -47.19 -30.94 -12.92
N ALA A 1082 -48.44 -30.48 -13.15
CA ALA A 1082 -49.57 -30.84 -12.30
C ALA A 1082 -49.89 -32.34 -12.35
N ARG A 1083 -49.79 -32.99 -13.52
CA ARG A 1083 -50.00 -34.44 -13.67
C ARG A 1083 -48.90 -35.25 -12.97
N VAL A 1084 -47.63 -34.87 -13.11
CA VAL A 1084 -46.51 -35.45 -12.36
C VAL A 1084 -46.74 -35.32 -10.86
N LEU A 1085 -47.19 -34.15 -10.40
CA LEU A 1085 -47.42 -33.90 -8.99
C LEU A 1085 -48.64 -34.67 -8.44
N ARG A 1086 -49.75 -34.82 -9.20
CA ARG A 1086 -50.88 -35.70 -8.82
C ARG A 1086 -50.42 -37.15 -8.67
N ALA A 1087 -49.64 -37.66 -9.63
CA ALA A 1087 -49.09 -39.01 -9.57
C ALA A 1087 -48.20 -39.21 -8.34
N GLU A 1088 -47.28 -38.28 -8.08
CA GLU A 1088 -46.38 -38.37 -6.93
C GLU A 1088 -47.12 -38.32 -5.58
N ILE A 1089 -48.12 -37.43 -5.45
CA ILE A 1089 -48.89 -37.29 -4.20
C ILE A 1089 -49.64 -38.60 -3.89
N HIS A 1090 -50.36 -39.16 -4.86
CA HIS A 1090 -51.07 -40.43 -4.66
C HIS A 1090 -50.13 -41.61 -4.44
N TRP A 1091 -48.94 -41.60 -5.04
CA TRP A 1091 -47.91 -42.61 -4.82
C TRP A 1091 -47.35 -42.54 -3.38
N ARG A 1092 -47.07 -41.32 -2.87
CA ARG A 1092 -46.63 -41.09 -1.48
C ARG A 1092 -47.70 -41.50 -0.46
N ASP A 1093 -48.96 -41.21 -0.77
CA ASP A 1093 -50.17 -41.62 -0.03
C ASP A 1093 -50.44 -43.15 -0.09
N ARG A 1094 -49.67 -43.91 -0.89
CA ARG A 1094 -49.87 -45.36 -1.18
C ARG A 1094 -51.23 -45.67 -1.82
N ASN A 1095 -51.84 -44.68 -2.45
CA ASN A 1095 -53.10 -44.76 -3.16
C ASN A 1095 -52.86 -45.23 -4.60
N TRP A 1096 -52.38 -46.47 -4.73
CA TRP A 1096 -51.83 -47.02 -5.97
C TRP A 1096 -52.79 -46.94 -7.17
N ALA A 1097 -54.10 -47.06 -6.94
CA ALA A 1097 -55.11 -46.92 -7.98
C ALA A 1097 -55.16 -45.49 -8.58
N GLN A 1098 -55.14 -44.46 -7.73
CA GLN A 1098 -55.10 -43.06 -8.19
C GLN A 1098 -53.73 -42.67 -8.73
N ALA A 1099 -52.65 -43.21 -8.17
CA ALA A 1099 -51.31 -43.05 -8.72
C ALA A 1099 -51.23 -43.62 -10.13
N ALA A 1100 -51.74 -44.83 -10.36
CA ALA A 1100 -51.81 -45.45 -11.68
C ALA A 1100 -52.66 -44.66 -12.67
N GLN A 1101 -53.81 -44.10 -12.23
CA GLN A 1101 -54.65 -43.26 -13.08
C GLN A 1101 -53.92 -41.97 -13.49
N ALA A 1102 -53.21 -41.30 -12.58
CA ALA A 1102 -52.44 -40.10 -12.90
C ALA A 1102 -51.19 -40.40 -13.76
N LEU A 1103 -50.54 -41.56 -13.57
CA LEU A 1103 -49.41 -42.01 -14.40
C LEU A 1103 -49.85 -42.34 -15.84
N ALA A 1104 -51.08 -42.86 -16.04
CA ALA A 1104 -51.66 -43.07 -17.36
C ALA A 1104 -51.80 -41.75 -18.17
N GLU A 1105 -51.92 -40.60 -17.52
CA GLU A 1105 -51.98 -39.28 -18.17
C GLU A 1105 -50.60 -38.72 -18.55
N LEU A 1106 -49.51 -39.41 -18.20
CA LEU A 1106 -48.11 -39.01 -18.42
C LEU A 1106 -47.37 -39.88 -19.43
N VAL A 1107 -47.84 -41.11 -19.68
CA VAL A 1107 -47.25 -42.04 -20.64
C VAL A 1107 -47.87 -41.81 -22.02
N PRO A 1108 -47.10 -41.45 -23.06
CA PRO A 1108 -47.62 -41.30 -24.41
C PRO A 1108 -48.02 -42.65 -25.00
N ALA A 1109 -48.93 -42.64 -25.98
CA ALA A 1109 -49.26 -43.82 -26.78
C ALA A 1109 -47.99 -44.40 -27.45
N PRO A 1110 -47.93 -45.73 -27.71
CA PRO A 1110 -46.74 -46.33 -28.29
C PRO A 1110 -46.41 -45.69 -29.66
N PRO A 1111 -45.13 -45.37 -29.93
CA PRO A 1111 -44.72 -44.77 -31.18
C PRO A 1111 -44.97 -45.71 -32.39
N PRO A 1112 -45.27 -45.16 -33.58
CA PRO A 1112 -45.58 -45.95 -34.76
C PRO A 1112 -44.32 -46.43 -35.50
N GLY A 1113 -44.18 -47.75 -35.66
CA GLY A 1113 -43.05 -48.38 -36.36
C GLY A 1113 -41.84 -48.61 -35.45
N ASP A 1114 -40.66 -48.77 -36.03
CA ASP A 1114 -39.42 -49.16 -35.35
C ASP A 1114 -38.77 -48.02 -34.53
N ALA A 1115 -39.58 -47.10 -33.99
CA ALA A 1115 -39.13 -45.93 -33.25
C ALA A 1115 -39.11 -46.19 -31.73
N GLU A 1116 -37.95 -46.05 -31.10
CA GLU A 1116 -37.76 -46.30 -29.67
C GLU A 1116 -38.54 -45.30 -28.79
N LEU A 1117 -39.06 -45.78 -27.65
CA LEU A 1117 -39.70 -44.93 -26.63
C LEU A 1117 -38.63 -44.13 -25.86
N PRO A 1118 -38.74 -42.79 -25.73
CA PRO A 1118 -37.76 -41.99 -25.00
C PRO A 1118 -37.57 -42.45 -23.55
N GLU A 1119 -36.34 -42.46 -23.05
CA GLU A 1119 -35.99 -42.93 -21.70
C GLU A 1119 -36.89 -42.35 -20.59
N LYS A 1120 -37.19 -41.05 -20.66
CA LYS A 1120 -38.11 -40.35 -19.75
C LYS A 1120 -39.49 -41.02 -19.66
N ASP A 1121 -40.02 -41.47 -20.79
CA ASP A 1121 -41.35 -42.05 -20.89
C ASP A 1121 -41.33 -43.57 -20.70
N ALA A 1122 -40.20 -44.24 -20.98
CA ALA A 1122 -39.97 -45.63 -20.57
C ALA A 1122 -39.91 -45.78 -19.04
N PHE A 1123 -39.29 -44.84 -18.31
CA PHE A 1123 -39.39 -44.80 -16.85
C PHE A 1123 -40.84 -44.65 -16.38
N ARG A 1124 -41.58 -43.68 -16.93
CA ARG A 1124 -43.00 -43.46 -16.59
C ARG A 1124 -43.89 -44.67 -16.87
N LEU A 1125 -43.59 -45.42 -17.92
CA LEU A 1125 -44.27 -46.67 -18.27
C LEU A 1125 -44.01 -47.77 -17.23
N ILE A 1126 -42.78 -47.90 -16.72
CA ILE A 1126 -42.44 -48.80 -15.60
C ILE A 1126 -43.12 -48.35 -14.31
N ASP A 1127 -43.13 -47.05 -14.01
CA ASP A 1127 -43.82 -46.50 -12.83
C ASP A 1127 -45.33 -46.77 -12.91
N TRP A 1128 -45.96 -46.57 -14.08
CA TRP A 1128 -47.37 -46.87 -14.32
C TRP A 1128 -47.69 -48.35 -14.15
N ALA A 1129 -46.90 -49.23 -14.77
CA ALA A 1129 -47.01 -50.68 -14.59
C ALA A 1129 -46.91 -51.06 -13.10
N THR A 1130 -45.96 -50.46 -12.38
CA THR A 1130 -45.73 -50.72 -10.96
C THR A 1130 -46.92 -50.28 -10.11
N ALA A 1131 -47.50 -49.10 -10.38
CA ALA A 1131 -48.71 -48.64 -9.69
C ALA A 1131 -49.91 -49.58 -9.93
N LEU A 1132 -50.12 -50.06 -11.16
CA LEU A 1132 -51.19 -51.01 -11.47
C LEU A 1132 -50.99 -52.37 -10.78
N THR A 1133 -49.76 -52.89 -10.77
CA THR A 1133 -49.43 -54.14 -10.06
C THR A 1133 -49.59 -53.98 -8.54
N LEU A 1134 -49.24 -52.82 -7.96
CA LEU A 1134 -49.45 -52.52 -6.53
C LEU A 1134 -50.94 -52.25 -6.18
N ALA A 1135 -51.73 -51.78 -7.14
CA ALA A 1135 -53.19 -51.65 -7.02
C ALA A 1135 -53.94 -52.99 -7.16
N GLY A 1136 -53.31 -54.02 -7.73
CA GLY A 1136 -53.91 -55.33 -8.00
C GLY A 1136 -54.75 -55.39 -9.28
N ASP A 1137 -54.59 -54.44 -10.21
CA ASP A 1137 -55.33 -54.44 -11.48
C ASP A 1137 -54.63 -55.31 -12.54
N GLU A 1138 -54.67 -56.62 -12.34
CA GLU A 1138 -54.17 -57.65 -13.27
C GLU A 1138 -54.69 -57.46 -14.71
N THR A 1139 -55.91 -56.92 -14.87
CA THR A 1139 -56.52 -56.63 -16.17
C THR A 1139 -55.85 -55.47 -16.89
N ALA A 1140 -55.60 -54.35 -16.21
CA ALA A 1140 -54.87 -53.21 -16.77
C ALA A 1140 -53.39 -53.54 -16.97
N VAL A 1141 -52.75 -54.28 -16.07
CA VAL A 1141 -51.36 -54.77 -16.24
C VAL A 1141 -51.23 -55.61 -17.52
N SER A 1142 -52.18 -56.54 -17.76
CA SER A 1142 -52.18 -57.38 -18.96
C SER A 1142 -52.32 -56.56 -20.25
N LEU A 1143 -53.27 -55.61 -20.28
CA LEU A 1143 -53.49 -54.71 -21.42
C LEU A 1143 -52.34 -53.72 -21.64
N LEU A 1144 -51.64 -53.32 -20.58
CA LEU A 1144 -50.44 -52.48 -20.66
C LEU A 1144 -49.28 -53.27 -21.27
N ARG A 1145 -49.09 -54.52 -20.83
CA ARG A 1145 -48.07 -55.42 -21.38
C ARG A 1145 -48.29 -55.68 -22.86
N GLU A 1146 -49.51 -56.05 -23.27
CA GLU A 1146 -49.87 -56.26 -24.69
C GLU A 1146 -49.59 -55.02 -25.57
N ARG A 1147 -49.64 -53.81 -25.01
CA ARG A 1147 -49.46 -52.55 -25.76
C ARG A 1147 -48.01 -52.09 -25.91
N TYR A 1148 -47.14 -52.40 -24.95
CA TYR A 1148 -45.79 -51.81 -24.89
C TYR A 1148 -44.63 -52.81 -24.75
N PHE A 1149 -44.88 -54.12 -24.57
CA PHE A 1149 -43.79 -55.08 -24.37
C PHE A 1149 -42.82 -55.13 -25.56
N ASP A 1150 -43.36 -55.26 -26.78
CA ASP A 1150 -42.58 -55.30 -28.02
C ASP A 1150 -41.87 -53.96 -28.32
N VAL A 1151 -42.45 -52.83 -27.86
CA VAL A 1151 -41.90 -51.47 -28.02
C VAL A 1151 -40.65 -51.25 -27.16
N LEU A 1152 -40.43 -52.08 -26.15
CA LEU A 1152 -39.23 -52.06 -25.30
C LEU A 1152 -38.18 -53.10 -25.72
N GLU A 1153 -38.40 -53.88 -26.79
CA GLU A 1153 -37.48 -54.97 -27.16
C GLU A 1153 -36.06 -54.44 -27.46
N GLY A 1154 -35.06 -55.01 -26.77
CA GLY A 1154 -33.65 -54.60 -26.88
C GLY A 1154 -33.27 -53.37 -26.04
N THR A 1155 -34.24 -52.68 -25.42
CA THR A 1155 -33.95 -51.52 -24.55
C THR A 1155 -33.50 -51.96 -23.14
N PRO A 1156 -32.77 -51.11 -22.39
CA PRO A 1156 -32.44 -51.36 -20.97
C PRO A 1156 -33.65 -51.48 -20.03
N PHE A 1157 -34.86 -51.24 -20.53
CA PHE A 1157 -36.12 -51.20 -19.79
C PHE A 1157 -36.97 -52.47 -19.94
N GLN A 1158 -36.63 -53.34 -20.90
CA GLN A 1158 -37.38 -54.57 -21.19
C GLN A 1158 -37.52 -55.48 -19.96
N ASP A 1159 -36.39 -55.89 -19.34
CA ASP A 1159 -36.36 -56.77 -18.17
C ASP A 1159 -37.12 -56.18 -16.97
N ALA A 1160 -37.09 -54.86 -16.81
CA ALA A 1160 -37.77 -54.15 -15.73
C ALA A 1160 -39.29 -54.16 -15.92
N PHE A 1161 -39.74 -53.86 -17.13
CA PHE A 1161 -41.15 -53.90 -17.49
C PHE A 1161 -41.71 -55.33 -17.49
N ASP A 1162 -40.91 -56.31 -17.94
CA ASP A 1162 -41.25 -57.74 -17.86
C ASP A 1162 -41.47 -58.16 -16.41
N LEU A 1163 -40.47 -57.94 -15.54
CA LEU A 1163 -40.52 -58.30 -14.12
C LEU A 1163 -41.75 -57.71 -13.43
N VAL A 1164 -42.06 -56.44 -13.67
CA VAL A 1164 -43.20 -55.76 -13.06
C VAL A 1164 -44.53 -56.32 -13.59
N THR A 1165 -44.68 -56.51 -14.90
CA THR A 1165 -45.94 -56.92 -15.54
C THR A 1165 -46.19 -58.44 -15.60
N ALA A 1166 -45.22 -59.28 -15.21
CA ALA A 1166 -45.40 -60.73 -15.23
C ALA A 1166 -46.47 -61.21 -14.23
N THR A 1167 -47.49 -61.90 -14.75
CA THR A 1167 -48.59 -62.51 -13.98
C THR A 1167 -48.10 -63.69 -13.14
N PRO A 1168 -48.45 -63.80 -11.84
CA PRO A 1168 -48.01 -64.92 -11.00
C PRO A 1168 -48.64 -66.27 -11.42
N GLU A 1169 -47.82 -67.24 -11.82
CA GLU A 1169 -48.31 -68.60 -12.06
C GLU A 1169 -48.79 -69.27 -10.76
N ALA A 1170 -50.08 -69.60 -10.71
CA ALA A 1170 -50.66 -70.61 -9.82
C ALA A 1170 -50.36 -70.50 -8.30
N GLY A 1171 -50.40 -69.29 -7.73
CA GLY A 1171 -50.71 -69.10 -6.31
C GLY A 1171 -49.54 -69.16 -5.31
N LEU A 1172 -48.30 -69.00 -5.77
CA LEU A 1172 -47.15 -68.71 -4.91
C LEU A 1172 -46.67 -67.28 -5.13
N ILE A 1173 -46.90 -66.41 -4.15
CA ILE A 1173 -46.30 -65.06 -4.13
C ILE A 1173 -44.81 -65.25 -3.78
N ASP A 1174 -43.92 -65.09 -4.77
CA ASP A 1174 -42.50 -64.98 -4.47
C ASP A 1174 -42.20 -63.62 -3.81
N ILE A 1175 -41.98 -63.67 -2.50
CA ILE A 1175 -41.60 -62.53 -1.66
C ILE A 1175 -40.26 -61.92 -2.14
N GLY A 1176 -39.39 -62.70 -2.79
CA GLY A 1176 -38.18 -62.19 -3.45
C GLY A 1176 -38.50 -61.20 -4.57
N SER A 1177 -39.37 -61.59 -5.51
CA SER A 1177 -39.85 -60.73 -6.60
C SER A 1177 -40.50 -59.44 -6.11
N VAL A 1178 -41.31 -59.50 -5.03
CA VAL A 1178 -41.95 -58.31 -4.44
C VAL A 1178 -40.91 -57.32 -3.91
N GLY A 1179 -39.87 -57.82 -3.23
CA GLY A 1179 -38.72 -57.01 -2.82
C GLY A 1179 -37.84 -56.53 -3.98
N GLY A 1180 -37.99 -57.09 -5.19
CA GLY A 1180 -37.46 -56.54 -6.43
C GLY A 1180 -38.30 -55.36 -6.92
N LYS A 1181 -39.60 -55.61 -7.19
CA LYS A 1181 -40.57 -54.62 -7.69
C LYS A 1181 -40.58 -53.34 -6.84
N ILE A 1182 -40.56 -53.46 -5.50
CA ILE A 1182 -40.55 -52.30 -4.59
C ILE A 1182 -39.25 -51.46 -4.70
N ARG A 1183 -38.07 -52.07 -4.81
CA ARG A 1183 -36.80 -51.30 -4.97
C ARG A 1183 -36.63 -50.70 -6.36
N GLN A 1184 -37.37 -51.19 -7.35
CA GLN A 1184 -37.47 -50.56 -8.65
C GLN A 1184 -38.40 -49.34 -8.60
N ALA A 1185 -39.48 -49.43 -7.81
CA ALA A 1185 -40.42 -48.36 -7.50
C ALA A 1185 -39.78 -47.15 -6.76
N GLU A 1186 -38.72 -47.37 -5.98
CA GLU A 1186 -37.97 -46.29 -5.31
C GLU A 1186 -37.22 -45.34 -6.27
N LYS A 1187 -37.19 -45.62 -7.58
CA LYS A 1187 -36.55 -44.78 -8.60
C LYS A 1187 -37.43 -43.67 -9.19
N PHE A 1188 -38.69 -43.55 -8.78
CA PHE A 1188 -39.60 -42.50 -9.25
C PHE A 1188 -38.96 -41.10 -9.11
N ARG A 1189 -38.71 -40.41 -10.24
CA ARG A 1189 -38.12 -39.06 -10.22
C ARG A 1189 -39.16 -38.05 -9.73
N SER A 1190 -39.10 -37.70 -8.45
CA SER A 1190 -39.98 -36.70 -7.84
C SER A 1190 -39.95 -35.36 -8.58
N TYR A 1191 -41.06 -34.62 -8.49
CA TYR A 1191 -41.17 -33.26 -9.01
C TYR A 1191 -39.99 -32.37 -8.55
N LEU A 1192 -39.63 -32.47 -7.26
CA LEU A 1192 -38.49 -31.75 -6.69
C LEU A 1192 -37.13 -32.25 -7.19
N THR A 1193 -36.98 -33.51 -7.61
CA THR A 1193 -35.75 -34.01 -8.24
C THR A 1193 -35.57 -33.39 -9.62
N ALA A 1194 -36.61 -33.44 -10.47
CA ALA A 1194 -36.56 -32.79 -11.79
C ALA A 1194 -36.34 -31.27 -11.68
N TYR A 1195 -36.89 -30.64 -10.64
CA TYR A 1195 -36.64 -29.23 -10.34
C TYR A 1195 -35.20 -28.95 -9.87
N ARG A 1196 -34.63 -29.81 -9.02
CA ARG A 1196 -33.24 -29.71 -8.56
C ARG A 1196 -32.24 -29.96 -9.68
N ASP A 1197 -32.54 -30.86 -10.61
CA ASP A 1197 -31.68 -31.12 -11.75
C ASP A 1197 -31.73 -29.92 -12.73
N ARG A 1198 -32.92 -29.34 -12.98
CA ARG A 1198 -33.03 -28.05 -13.68
C ARG A 1198 -32.31 -26.89 -12.95
N LEU A 1199 -32.23 -26.90 -11.62
CA LEU A 1199 -31.44 -25.93 -10.82
C LEU A 1199 -29.91 -26.13 -10.87
N ARG A 1200 -29.43 -27.22 -11.47
CA ARG A 1200 -28.00 -27.44 -11.77
C ARG A 1200 -27.63 -26.98 -13.18
N GLU A 1201 -28.61 -26.93 -14.07
CA GLU A 1201 -28.49 -26.51 -15.46
C GLU A 1201 -28.78 -25.00 -15.62
N ASP A 1202 -29.84 -24.51 -14.96
CA ASP A 1202 -30.30 -23.12 -14.95
C ASP A 1202 -30.16 -22.45 -13.56
N ARG A 1203 -30.06 -21.12 -13.55
CA ARG A 1203 -30.14 -20.32 -12.31
C ARG A 1203 -31.55 -20.37 -11.72
N LEU A 1204 -31.67 -20.38 -10.38
CA LEU A 1204 -32.97 -20.24 -9.66
C LEU A 1204 -33.75 -19.00 -10.11
N SER A 1205 -33.06 -17.94 -10.54
CA SER A 1205 -33.66 -16.74 -11.12
C SER A 1205 -34.24 -16.88 -12.53
N ALA A 1206 -33.84 -17.87 -13.33
CA ALA A 1206 -34.33 -18.05 -14.70
C ALA A 1206 -35.75 -18.65 -14.76
N ILE A 1207 -36.26 -19.18 -13.65
CA ILE A 1207 -37.45 -20.05 -13.67
C ILE A 1207 -38.77 -19.26 -13.68
N ASN A 1208 -38.76 -18.01 -13.17
CA ASN A 1208 -39.93 -17.13 -12.94
C ASN A 1208 -39.64 -15.65 -13.22
#